data_AF-A0A351WFI6-F1
#
_entry.id   AF-A0A351WFI6-F1
#
_cell.length_a   1.000
_cell.length_b   1.000
_cell.length_c   1.000
_cell.angle_alpha   90.00
_cell.angle_beta   90.00
_cell.angle_gamma   90.00
#
_symmetry.space_group_name_H-M   'P 1'
#
loop_
_entity.id
_entity.type
_entity.pdbx_description
1 polymer ?
#
loop_
_entity_poly.entity_id
_entity_poly.type
_entity_poly.pdbx_seq_one_letter_code
_entity_poly.pdbx_strand_id
1 'polypeptide(L)'
;MQTRQVVLCWAAAAAMWAGGALADSWMGQLAVSDQIVWPKGKAANYGTIKYFLNEAKNETIPIKVTVEVFADKTPATQLQVELFSNLNRRDFAKVYESPADAGKADSYYATYPMTFVETKSDGHHVYSASLKIQKCGAYRLTARFRINGGSWLWHNDSTADGSKQRDCAIVVSPSKARDLTIYEVNPLVVEAEPGGDFNHRSTFDDFTDHENDGFDPFNLNYVRTTLGFNTMWVMPIFPVTQWRWKPDSWDSNSSAELKVGMMQKGQWVENLSPGSPYSTRNYCAVDARHDAANTEASALSEFQYLVNKAEQIDLNVFIDVAFNHAGRDVALGQVAADLGYCQSGQINNPMNSLKWSWCTHGSSWAESFYRKAAVGEASCAHWAPADRKGEHIWMDANTDFFFGDYSSLGPKQGVWTDAKGWPENEDDLMYTDLSSLSAANVHEVWNYFANILPYWLDLTANKLDGIRADFAQGLPPQAWEYIINVTRQQKWDFIFLAEVLDPDQVQYRANRSFDILTTKEHGHYRDDHVQMSWIAGAQEFEANQLFGPNAVIMRNGTSHDESGNGNQWSMMARYAVCAASYGSPMVFMGQPLGVPHKINFESSWENIQPFWQDHNDANVNEMYRRINQARAGESALRSFHRTFLKKMNGGGYNESIFSVAAWSDPLKFWLFATPLRSIVLAFVNLDTDGSPSDLYAIPADLPLVDSTADVTMYYQAYNLVSATPDDPVWPAPRTAEDIRANGVGVVFSMPNEVQYLSLRIVDCVAEELGRGGADRSIRYLPKDYGQTLDHLRAIRQLASSSRTGELYAQQYYLYSGELLRILSAKGNEKLWDEAVYLIARMGRAAGTYVRDGDSWTTPPFSATDWTRGRAMLSQLNAQTKSAGLRVLLADLYNKSKEAEKKSFGALLRTIVN
;
A
#
# COMPACT_ATOMS: atom_id res chain seq x y z
N MET A 1 -41.50 -38.83 -5.78
CA MET A 1 -40.91 -38.03 -6.87
C MET A 1 -41.87 -37.76 -8.05
N GLN A 2 -43.21 -37.80 -7.91
CA GLN A 2 -44.12 -37.54 -9.05
C GLN A 2 -45.40 -36.74 -8.71
N THR A 3 -45.44 -36.02 -7.59
CA THR A 3 -46.60 -35.18 -7.20
C THR A 3 -46.25 -33.73 -6.86
N ARG A 4 -44.98 -33.33 -6.99
CA ARG A 4 -44.53 -31.93 -6.82
C ARG A 4 -44.39 -31.13 -8.13
N GLN A 5 -44.40 -31.78 -9.30
CA GLN A 5 -44.21 -31.09 -10.60
C GLN A 5 -45.48 -30.44 -11.15
N VAL A 6 -46.68 -30.87 -10.76
CA VAL A 6 -47.93 -30.32 -11.33
C VAL A 6 -48.35 -29.00 -10.67
N VAL A 7 -47.96 -28.77 -9.40
CA VAL A 7 -48.25 -27.51 -8.68
C VAL A 7 -47.31 -26.36 -9.07
N LEU A 8 -46.06 -26.68 -9.46
CA LEU A 8 -45.09 -25.68 -9.93
C LEU A 8 -45.41 -25.13 -11.34
N CYS A 9 -45.98 -25.96 -12.22
CA CYS A 9 -46.32 -25.53 -13.58
C CYS A 9 -47.55 -24.58 -13.62
N TRP A 10 -48.48 -24.67 -12.68
CA TRP A 10 -49.62 -23.74 -12.60
C TRP A 10 -49.28 -22.41 -11.92
N ALA A 11 -48.33 -22.39 -10.98
CA ALA A 11 -47.81 -21.13 -10.42
C ALA A 11 -46.98 -20.34 -11.44
N ALA A 12 -46.22 -21.02 -12.30
CA ALA A 12 -45.47 -20.39 -13.38
C ALA A 12 -46.38 -19.82 -14.49
N ALA A 13 -47.47 -20.52 -14.83
CA ALA A 13 -48.41 -20.06 -15.85
C ALA A 13 -49.32 -18.91 -15.36
N ALA A 14 -49.69 -18.88 -14.07
CA ALA A 14 -50.46 -17.79 -13.48
C ALA A 14 -49.62 -16.51 -13.28
N ALA A 15 -48.29 -16.63 -13.10
CA ALA A 15 -47.37 -15.49 -13.11
C ALA A 15 -47.15 -14.88 -14.52
N MET A 16 -47.42 -15.64 -15.58
CA MET A 16 -47.28 -15.15 -16.96
C MET A 16 -48.53 -14.45 -17.52
N TRP A 17 -49.68 -14.51 -16.83
CA TRP A 17 -50.97 -14.01 -17.34
C TRP A 17 -51.77 -13.15 -16.35
N ALA A 18 -51.13 -12.64 -15.30
CA ALA A 18 -51.71 -11.67 -14.38
C ALA A 18 -50.84 -10.39 -14.35
N GLY A 19 -51.25 -9.41 -15.15
CA GLY A 19 -50.87 -8.01 -14.98
C GLY A 19 -49.59 -7.59 -15.70
N GLY A 20 -49.74 -6.66 -16.65
CA GLY A 20 -48.64 -5.76 -16.98
C GLY A 20 -48.28 -4.98 -15.72
N ALA A 21 -47.28 -5.47 -14.97
CA ALA A 21 -46.57 -4.65 -14.02
C ALA A 21 -45.73 -3.68 -14.88
N LEU A 22 -46.17 -2.43 -14.95
CA LEU A 22 -45.31 -1.33 -15.38
C LEU A 22 -44.03 -1.46 -14.56
N ALA A 23 -42.88 -1.66 -15.22
CA ALA A 23 -41.61 -1.71 -14.50
C ALA A 23 -41.43 -0.35 -13.81
N ASP A 24 -41.40 -0.37 -12.47
CA ASP A 24 -41.16 0.83 -11.68
C ASP A 24 -39.87 1.52 -12.16
N SER A 25 -39.80 2.85 -12.00
CA SER A 25 -38.59 3.59 -12.35
C SER A 25 -37.39 3.01 -11.60
N TRP A 26 -36.34 2.65 -12.33
CA TRP A 26 -35.22 1.85 -11.83
C TRP A 26 -33.88 2.45 -12.27
N MET A 27 -32.86 2.33 -11.43
CA MET A 27 -31.49 2.74 -11.72
C MET A 27 -30.52 1.62 -11.35
N GLY A 28 -29.56 1.30 -12.20
CA GLY A 28 -28.58 0.25 -11.92
C GLY A 28 -27.46 0.20 -12.95
N GLN A 29 -26.72 -0.91 -12.97
CA GLN A 29 -25.52 -1.09 -13.80
C GLN A 29 -24.53 0.08 -13.66
N LEU A 30 -24.44 0.66 -12.46
CA LEU A 30 -23.44 1.68 -12.16
C LEU A 30 -22.06 1.02 -12.30
N ALA A 31 -21.18 1.63 -13.10
CA ALA A 31 -19.86 1.09 -13.37
C ALA A 31 -18.82 2.21 -13.47
N VAL A 32 -17.60 1.92 -13.01
CA VAL A 32 -16.45 2.83 -13.06
C VAL A 32 -15.37 2.20 -13.93
N SER A 33 -14.80 2.97 -14.84
CA SER A 33 -13.75 2.54 -15.76
C SER A 33 -12.58 3.52 -15.77
N ASP A 34 -11.39 3.00 -16.04
CA ASP A 34 -10.14 3.74 -16.13
C ASP A 34 -9.22 3.10 -17.20
N GLN A 35 -8.02 3.63 -17.45
CA GLN A 35 -7.15 3.13 -18.52
C GLN A 35 -6.18 2.01 -18.11
N ILE A 36 -6.07 1.71 -16.82
CA ILE A 36 -5.01 0.90 -16.23
C ILE A 36 -5.57 -0.35 -15.57
N VAL A 37 -6.47 -0.19 -14.59
CA VAL A 37 -6.97 -1.29 -13.75
C VAL A 37 -8.27 -1.86 -14.30
N TRP A 38 -9.23 -0.99 -14.63
CA TRP A 38 -10.57 -1.40 -15.07
C TRP A 38 -10.97 -0.84 -16.45
N PRO A 39 -10.24 -1.18 -17.54
CA PRO A 39 -10.53 -0.68 -18.89
C PRO A 39 -11.88 -1.11 -19.46
N LYS A 40 -12.43 -2.23 -18.96
CA LYS A 40 -13.77 -2.73 -19.34
C LYS A 40 -14.88 -2.29 -18.39
N GLY A 41 -14.55 -1.52 -17.35
CA GLY A 41 -15.46 -1.14 -16.27
C GLY A 41 -15.55 -2.18 -15.15
N LYS A 42 -15.57 -1.71 -13.92
CA LYS A 42 -15.87 -2.46 -12.70
C LYS A 42 -17.27 -2.08 -12.23
N ALA A 43 -18.09 -3.10 -11.93
CA ALA A 43 -19.40 -2.90 -11.34
C ALA A 43 -19.28 -2.19 -9.98
N ALA A 44 -20.09 -1.16 -9.78
CA ALA A 44 -20.05 -0.27 -8.64
C ALA A 44 -20.95 -0.73 -7.49
N ASN A 45 -21.97 -1.56 -7.74
CA ASN A 45 -22.82 -2.11 -6.69
C ASN A 45 -21.98 -2.91 -5.69
N TYR A 46 -21.81 -2.34 -4.50
CA TYR A 46 -20.89 -2.81 -3.47
C TYR A 46 -19.43 -2.97 -3.93
N GLY A 47 -19.03 -2.39 -5.06
CA GLY A 47 -17.70 -2.56 -5.63
C GLY A 47 -16.64 -1.72 -4.90
N THR A 48 -15.42 -2.25 -4.82
CA THR A 48 -14.24 -1.53 -4.32
C THR A 48 -13.27 -1.25 -5.45
N ILE A 49 -12.76 -0.01 -5.50
CA ILE A 49 -11.79 0.44 -6.49
C ILE A 49 -10.62 1.09 -5.77
N LYS A 50 -9.40 0.70 -6.15
CA LYS A 50 -8.14 1.12 -5.51
C LYS A 50 -7.28 1.89 -6.50
N TYR A 51 -6.80 3.05 -6.09
CA TYR A 51 -5.89 3.89 -6.85
C TYR A 51 -4.74 4.38 -5.97
N PHE A 52 -3.63 4.76 -6.61
CA PHE A 52 -2.45 5.30 -5.94
C PHE A 52 -2.11 6.67 -6.50
N LEU A 53 -1.80 7.62 -5.61
CA LEU A 53 -1.52 8.99 -5.99
C LEU A 53 -0.35 9.55 -5.19
N ASN A 54 0.48 10.37 -5.82
CA ASN A 54 1.38 11.28 -5.14
C ASN A 54 0.88 12.73 -5.31
N GLU A 55 0.29 13.29 -4.24
CA GLU A 55 -0.25 14.65 -4.28
C GLU A 55 0.83 15.71 -4.40
N ALA A 56 2.01 15.49 -3.81
CA ALA A 56 3.13 16.40 -3.93
C ALA A 56 3.61 16.55 -5.38
N LYS A 57 3.34 15.55 -6.24
CA LYS A 57 3.59 15.59 -7.69
C LYS A 57 2.42 16.11 -8.52
N ASN A 58 1.31 16.52 -7.89
CA ASN A 58 0.07 16.91 -8.55
C ASN A 58 -0.45 15.85 -9.55
N GLU A 59 -0.26 14.58 -9.22
CA GLU A 59 -0.76 13.49 -10.04
C GLU A 59 -2.28 13.52 -10.10
N THR A 60 -2.85 13.04 -11.21
CA THR A 60 -4.31 12.90 -11.35
C THR A 60 -4.65 11.62 -12.11
N ILE A 61 -5.76 10.99 -11.75
CA ILE A 61 -6.25 9.78 -12.42
C ILE A 61 -7.64 10.06 -13.02
N PRO A 62 -7.79 10.04 -14.35
CA PRO A 62 -9.08 10.19 -14.98
C PRO A 62 -9.89 8.90 -14.85
N ILE A 63 -11.16 9.02 -14.42
CA ILE A 63 -12.12 7.93 -14.39
C ILE A 63 -13.38 8.31 -15.16
N LYS A 64 -14.01 7.31 -15.78
CA LYS A 64 -15.33 7.45 -16.40
C LYS A 64 -16.33 6.57 -15.67
N VAL A 65 -17.46 7.15 -15.30
CA VAL A 65 -18.55 6.47 -14.61
C VAL A 65 -19.77 6.44 -15.52
N THR A 66 -20.45 5.31 -15.58
CA THR A 66 -21.68 5.11 -16.34
C THR A 66 -22.78 4.54 -15.46
N VAL A 67 -24.04 4.87 -15.73
CA VAL A 67 -25.21 4.30 -15.05
C VAL A 67 -26.37 4.14 -16.04
N GLU A 68 -27.22 3.15 -15.77
CA GLU A 68 -28.44 2.89 -16.54
C GLU A 68 -29.67 3.34 -15.76
N VAL A 69 -30.59 4.01 -16.45
CA VAL A 69 -31.84 4.51 -15.91
C VAL A 69 -32.99 4.02 -16.77
N PHE A 70 -33.95 3.34 -16.14
CA PHE A 70 -35.24 3.02 -16.72
C PHE A 70 -36.31 3.91 -16.07
N ALA A 71 -37.03 4.69 -16.86
CA ALA A 71 -37.99 5.68 -16.37
C ALA A 71 -39.33 5.61 -17.10
N ASP A 72 -39.85 4.40 -17.31
CA ASP A 72 -41.16 4.13 -17.94
C ASP A 72 -41.40 4.97 -19.22
N LYS A 73 -40.49 4.84 -20.19
CA LYS A 73 -40.55 5.55 -21.50
C LYS A 73 -40.47 7.09 -21.42
N THR A 74 -40.19 7.66 -20.25
CA THR A 74 -39.89 9.08 -20.11
C THR A 74 -38.67 9.43 -20.97
N PRO A 75 -38.76 10.41 -21.88
CA PRO A 75 -37.61 10.78 -22.72
C PRO A 75 -36.42 11.24 -21.89
N ALA A 76 -35.20 10.91 -22.32
CA ALA A 76 -33.96 11.30 -21.65
C ALA A 76 -33.87 12.82 -21.35
N THR A 77 -34.48 13.67 -22.19
CA THR A 77 -34.52 15.13 -21.99
C THR A 77 -35.32 15.59 -20.77
N GLN A 78 -36.15 14.72 -20.19
CA GLN A 78 -36.95 14.98 -18.99
C GLN A 78 -36.32 14.40 -17.71
N LEU A 79 -35.17 13.73 -17.84
CA LEU A 79 -34.45 13.13 -16.74
C LEU A 79 -33.27 14.03 -16.36
N GLN A 80 -33.15 14.28 -15.06
CA GLN A 80 -31.90 14.81 -14.49
C GLN A 80 -31.21 13.66 -13.78
N VAL A 81 -29.99 13.35 -14.19
CA VAL A 81 -29.17 12.27 -13.62
C VAL A 81 -27.89 12.87 -13.05
N GLU A 82 -27.56 12.51 -11.82
CA GLU A 82 -26.37 13.00 -11.12
C GLU A 82 -25.59 11.83 -10.52
N LEU A 83 -24.26 11.88 -10.64
CA LEU A 83 -23.41 11.19 -9.69
C LEU A 83 -23.42 11.94 -8.37
N PHE A 84 -23.28 11.19 -7.28
CA PHE A 84 -23.15 11.72 -5.93
C PHE A 84 -21.93 11.07 -5.28
N SER A 85 -20.96 11.89 -4.84
CA SER A 85 -19.71 11.39 -4.28
C SER A 85 -19.01 12.42 -3.40
N ASN A 86 -18.27 11.97 -2.39
CA ASN A 86 -17.30 12.77 -1.64
C ASN A 86 -15.87 12.70 -2.22
N LEU A 87 -15.69 12.13 -3.41
CA LEU A 87 -14.39 12.06 -4.09
C LEU A 87 -13.71 13.44 -4.16
N ASN A 88 -12.46 13.52 -3.72
CA ASN A 88 -11.63 14.73 -3.57
C ASN A 88 -12.12 15.75 -2.52
N ARG A 89 -13.08 15.41 -1.66
CA ARG A 89 -13.66 16.31 -0.65
C ARG A 89 -13.15 16.03 0.77
N ARG A 90 -12.01 15.35 0.95
CA ARG A 90 -11.48 15.00 2.29
C ARG A 90 -11.30 16.23 3.22
N ASP A 91 -10.98 17.40 2.66
CA ASP A 91 -10.82 18.67 3.40
C ASP A 91 -12.13 19.18 4.00
N PHE A 92 -13.26 18.58 3.63
CA PHE A 92 -14.60 18.91 4.10
C PHE A 92 -15.23 17.71 4.82
N ALA A 93 -14.43 16.75 5.29
CA ALA A 93 -14.92 15.57 5.98
C ALA A 93 -15.81 15.94 7.17
N LYS A 94 -16.96 15.27 7.26
CA LYS A 94 -17.95 15.45 8.33
C LYS A 94 -18.46 14.08 8.74
N VAL A 95 -18.80 13.93 10.03
CA VAL A 95 -19.48 12.74 10.53
C VAL A 95 -20.83 12.53 9.82
N TYR A 96 -21.56 13.62 9.58
CA TYR A 96 -22.85 13.59 8.90
C TYR A 96 -23.07 14.88 8.09
N GLU A 97 -23.72 14.75 6.93
CA GLU A 97 -24.22 15.86 6.12
C GLU A 97 -25.52 15.44 5.42
N SER A 98 -26.49 16.34 5.38
CA SER A 98 -27.74 16.08 4.66
C SER A 98 -27.48 15.99 3.15
N PRO A 99 -28.05 15.01 2.42
CA PRO A 99 -27.94 14.95 0.96
C PRO A 99 -28.48 16.18 0.22
N ALA A 100 -29.32 16.99 0.88
CA ALA A 100 -29.83 18.25 0.35
C ALA A 100 -28.77 19.38 0.36
N ASP A 101 -27.74 19.24 1.20
CA ASP A 101 -26.64 20.20 1.30
C ASP A 101 -25.50 19.92 0.32
N ALA A 102 -25.52 18.80 -0.40
CA ALA A 102 -24.46 18.43 -1.32
C ALA A 102 -24.26 19.46 -2.44
N GLY A 103 -23.00 19.72 -2.79
CA GLY A 103 -22.60 20.66 -3.85
C GLY A 103 -22.40 22.11 -3.41
N LYS A 104 -22.57 22.46 -2.13
CA LYS A 104 -22.11 23.75 -1.60
C LYS A 104 -20.59 23.75 -1.47
N ALA A 105 -20.00 24.95 -1.36
CA ALA A 105 -18.54 25.13 -1.33
C ALA A 105 -17.85 24.35 -0.20
N ASP A 106 -18.53 24.22 0.94
CA ASP A 106 -18.10 23.57 2.18
C ASP A 106 -18.72 22.18 2.40
N SER A 107 -19.40 21.61 1.40
CA SER A 107 -20.07 20.31 1.54
C SER A 107 -19.09 19.15 1.50
N TYR A 108 -19.29 18.14 2.34
CA TYR A 108 -18.51 16.91 2.22
C TYR A 108 -18.83 16.17 0.93
N TYR A 109 -20.09 16.24 0.49
CA TYR A 109 -20.52 15.58 -0.73
C TYR A 109 -20.73 16.55 -1.89
N ALA A 110 -20.39 16.10 -3.09
CA ALA A 110 -20.58 16.81 -4.34
C ALA A 110 -21.50 16.03 -5.29
N THR A 111 -22.18 16.78 -6.16
CA THR A 111 -23.02 16.23 -7.23
C THR A 111 -22.43 16.58 -8.59
N TYR A 112 -22.48 15.62 -9.51
CA TYR A 112 -21.94 15.79 -10.85
C TYR A 112 -23.03 15.44 -11.88
N PRO A 113 -23.52 16.42 -12.66
CA PRO A 113 -24.47 16.13 -13.72
C PRO A 113 -23.90 15.11 -14.71
N MET A 114 -24.71 14.10 -15.04
CA MET A 114 -24.34 13.08 -16.02
C MET A 114 -24.92 13.41 -17.40
N THR A 115 -24.15 13.12 -18.44
CA THR A 115 -24.53 13.35 -19.84
C THR A 115 -25.15 12.08 -20.41
N PHE A 116 -26.28 12.23 -21.10
CA PHE A 116 -26.92 11.15 -21.85
C PHE A 116 -25.96 10.61 -22.93
N VAL A 117 -25.87 9.28 -23.04
CA VAL A 117 -25.02 8.57 -24.00
C VAL A 117 -25.88 7.95 -25.09
N GLU A 118 -26.79 7.05 -24.69
CA GLU A 118 -27.63 6.31 -25.62
C GLU A 118 -28.90 5.77 -24.93
N THR A 119 -29.85 5.32 -25.75
CA THR A 119 -30.98 4.50 -25.31
C THR A 119 -30.77 3.10 -25.85
N LYS A 120 -30.73 2.11 -24.95
CA LYS A 120 -30.63 0.70 -25.29
C LYS A 120 -31.92 0.18 -25.91
N SER A 121 -31.84 -0.97 -26.58
CA SER A 121 -32.98 -1.63 -27.23
C SER A 121 -34.10 -2.04 -26.28
N ASP A 122 -33.79 -2.24 -25.01
CA ASP A 122 -34.73 -2.56 -23.92
C ASP A 122 -35.38 -1.30 -23.30
N GLY A 123 -35.04 -0.10 -23.78
CA GLY A 123 -35.59 1.17 -23.32
C GLY A 123 -34.82 1.82 -22.16
N HIS A 124 -33.71 1.23 -21.71
CA HIS A 124 -32.86 1.85 -20.69
C HIS A 124 -32.03 3.00 -21.28
N HIS A 125 -31.93 4.11 -20.55
CA HIS A 125 -31.08 5.23 -20.92
C HIS A 125 -29.73 5.14 -20.19
N VAL A 126 -28.63 5.23 -20.94
CA VAL A 126 -27.26 5.23 -20.40
C VAL A 126 -26.81 6.67 -20.22
N TYR A 127 -26.28 6.97 -19.03
CA TYR A 127 -25.67 8.26 -18.70
C TYR A 127 -24.21 8.08 -18.31
N SER A 128 -23.39 9.11 -18.52
CA SER A 128 -21.98 9.09 -18.14
C SER A 128 -21.48 10.41 -17.57
N ALA A 129 -20.47 10.33 -16.70
CA ALA A 129 -19.68 11.49 -16.28
C ALA A 129 -18.20 11.10 -16.19
N SER A 130 -17.33 12.08 -16.41
CA SER A 130 -15.88 11.92 -16.27
C SER A 130 -15.42 12.71 -15.05
N LEU A 131 -14.71 12.03 -14.15
CA LEU A 131 -14.15 12.64 -12.94
C LEU A 131 -12.62 12.53 -12.99
N LYS A 132 -11.95 13.37 -12.21
CA LYS A 132 -10.51 13.28 -11.98
C LYS A 132 -10.28 13.04 -10.51
N ILE A 133 -9.53 12.00 -10.17
CA ILE A 133 -9.01 11.78 -8.83
C ILE A 133 -7.78 12.66 -8.67
N GLN A 134 -7.71 13.41 -7.57
CA GLN A 134 -6.65 14.38 -7.30
C GLN A 134 -6.16 14.34 -5.85
N LYS A 135 -6.83 13.57 -5.00
CA LYS A 135 -6.61 13.56 -3.56
C LYS A 135 -6.68 12.14 -3.02
N CYS A 136 -5.70 11.75 -2.22
CA CYS A 136 -5.72 10.56 -1.38
C CYS A 136 -6.82 10.67 -0.32
N GLY A 137 -7.45 9.55 0.01
CA GLY A 137 -8.58 9.47 0.93
C GLY A 137 -9.41 8.21 0.70
N ALA A 138 -10.37 8.00 1.60
CA ALA A 138 -11.40 6.99 1.44
C ALA A 138 -12.69 7.67 0.97
N TYR A 139 -13.28 7.20 -0.12
CA TYR A 139 -14.42 7.85 -0.75
C TYR A 139 -15.50 6.84 -1.14
N ARG A 140 -16.71 7.36 -1.35
CA ARG A 140 -17.87 6.61 -1.83
C ARG A 140 -18.50 7.28 -3.03
N LEU A 141 -19.12 6.49 -3.89
CA LEU A 141 -19.79 6.95 -5.08
C LEU A 141 -21.12 6.20 -5.28
N THR A 142 -22.17 6.97 -5.58
CA THR A 142 -23.46 6.48 -6.04
C THR A 142 -24.05 7.40 -7.11
N ALA A 143 -25.27 7.13 -7.56
CA ALA A 143 -26.01 7.95 -8.51
C ALA A 143 -27.46 8.16 -8.06
N ARG A 144 -28.08 9.22 -8.59
CA ARG A 144 -29.50 9.53 -8.41
C ARG A 144 -30.09 10.13 -9.67
N PHE A 145 -31.40 9.97 -9.85
CA PHE A 145 -32.13 10.65 -10.92
C PHE A 145 -33.47 11.18 -10.45
N ARG A 146 -34.02 12.13 -11.20
CA ARG A 146 -35.40 12.59 -11.01
C ARG A 146 -36.06 12.87 -12.35
N ILE A 147 -37.37 12.73 -12.35
CA ILE A 147 -38.23 12.96 -13.52
C ILE A 147 -38.88 14.33 -13.37
N ASN A 148 -38.75 15.21 -14.36
CA ASN A 148 -39.44 16.50 -14.43
C ASN A 148 -39.32 17.36 -13.13
N GLY A 149 -38.15 17.34 -12.49
CA GLY A 149 -37.88 18.12 -11.26
C GLY A 149 -38.50 17.56 -9.98
N GLY A 150 -39.05 16.34 -10.00
CA GLY A 150 -39.61 15.66 -8.82
C GLY A 150 -38.57 15.21 -7.78
N SER A 151 -38.97 14.29 -6.91
CA SER A 151 -38.09 13.72 -5.89
C SER A 151 -36.94 12.93 -6.50
N TRP A 152 -35.80 12.92 -5.80
CA TRP A 152 -34.66 12.08 -6.16
C TRP A 152 -34.96 10.61 -5.89
N LEU A 153 -34.70 9.77 -6.90
CA LEU A 153 -34.65 8.32 -6.83
C LEU A 153 -33.18 7.91 -6.85
N TRP A 154 -32.76 7.10 -5.89
CA TRP A 154 -31.35 6.71 -5.75
C TRP A 154 -31.08 5.34 -6.37
N HIS A 155 -29.85 5.16 -6.86
CA HIS A 155 -29.32 3.85 -7.21
C HIS A 155 -29.52 2.86 -6.04
N ASN A 156 -29.27 3.30 -4.81
CA ASN A 156 -29.43 2.49 -3.60
C ASN A 156 -30.89 2.12 -3.26
N ASP A 157 -31.88 2.83 -3.81
CA ASP A 157 -33.29 2.48 -3.64
C ASP A 157 -33.75 1.37 -4.60
N SER A 158 -33.00 1.19 -5.69
CA SER A 158 -33.28 0.17 -6.71
C SER A 158 -32.71 -1.18 -6.31
N THR A 159 -33.44 -2.26 -6.62
CA THR A 159 -33.00 -3.63 -6.35
C THR A 159 -32.26 -4.23 -7.55
N ALA A 160 -31.21 -5.00 -7.25
CA ALA A 160 -30.52 -5.89 -8.18
C ALA A 160 -30.39 -7.25 -7.48
N ASP A 161 -30.74 -8.34 -8.18
CA ASP A 161 -30.71 -9.71 -7.64
C ASP A 161 -31.48 -9.90 -6.32
N GLY A 162 -32.55 -9.13 -6.12
CA GLY A 162 -33.40 -9.20 -4.93
C GLY A 162 -32.90 -8.40 -3.72
N SER A 163 -31.82 -7.61 -3.85
CA SER A 163 -31.28 -6.76 -2.78
C SER A 163 -31.08 -5.32 -3.23
N LYS A 164 -31.26 -4.36 -2.31
CA LYS A 164 -31.02 -2.92 -2.57
C LYS A 164 -29.57 -2.68 -2.96
N GLN A 165 -29.31 -1.92 -4.02
CA GLN A 165 -27.94 -1.64 -4.43
C GLN A 165 -27.17 -0.82 -3.39
N ARG A 166 -25.84 -0.99 -3.37
CA ARG A 166 -24.93 -0.35 -2.41
C ARG A 166 -23.94 0.56 -3.12
N ASP A 167 -23.35 1.47 -2.37
CA ASP A 167 -22.34 2.40 -2.89
C ASP A 167 -21.03 1.71 -3.27
N CYS A 168 -20.34 2.35 -4.21
CA CYS A 168 -19.00 1.97 -4.60
C CYS A 168 -17.98 2.67 -3.72
N ALA A 169 -17.03 1.92 -3.17
CA ALA A 169 -15.88 2.47 -2.48
C ALA A 169 -14.77 2.82 -3.49
N ILE A 170 -14.22 4.02 -3.36
CA ILE A 170 -13.04 4.49 -4.09
C ILE A 170 -11.98 4.83 -3.05
N VAL A 171 -10.99 3.94 -2.92
CA VAL A 171 -9.86 4.12 -2.01
C VAL A 171 -8.68 4.65 -2.81
N VAL A 172 -8.21 5.84 -2.43
CA VAL A 172 -7.08 6.49 -3.08
C VAL A 172 -5.95 6.57 -2.06
N SER A 173 -4.99 5.68 -2.20
CA SER A 173 -3.88 5.56 -1.27
C SER A 173 -2.67 6.39 -1.72
N PRO A 174 -1.82 6.85 -0.78
CA PRO A 174 -0.53 7.43 -1.12
C PRO A 174 0.31 6.42 -1.90
N SER A 175 1.00 6.85 -2.95
CA SER A 175 1.80 5.95 -3.79
C SER A 175 2.83 5.15 -3.00
N LYS A 176 3.34 5.72 -1.90
CA LYS A 176 4.32 5.10 -0.99
C LYS A 176 3.81 3.80 -0.35
N ALA A 177 2.50 3.57 -0.28
CA ALA A 177 1.93 2.34 0.26
C ALA A 177 2.49 1.07 -0.41
N ARG A 178 2.79 1.14 -1.73
CA ARG A 178 3.37 0.02 -2.51
C ARG A 178 4.87 -0.16 -2.31
N ASP A 179 5.54 0.86 -1.81
CA ASP A 179 6.99 0.89 -1.61
C ASP A 179 7.40 0.33 -0.25
N LEU A 180 6.46 0.15 0.67
CA LEU A 180 6.76 -0.23 2.06
C LEU A 180 7.31 -1.67 2.16
N THR A 181 8.35 -1.79 2.98
CA THR A 181 8.88 -3.04 3.56
C THR A 181 8.88 -2.82 5.07
N ILE A 182 8.14 -3.63 5.82
CA ILE A 182 7.78 -3.33 7.21
C ILE A 182 8.55 -4.25 8.18
N TYR A 183 9.09 -3.67 9.24
CA TYR A 183 9.66 -4.37 10.38
C TYR A 183 8.82 -4.09 11.63
N GLU A 184 8.16 -5.10 12.18
CA GLU A 184 7.37 -4.99 13.41
C GLU A 184 8.24 -5.27 14.64
N VAL A 185 8.09 -4.43 15.67
CA VAL A 185 8.90 -4.48 16.88
C VAL A 185 8.08 -4.20 18.15
N ASN A 186 8.38 -4.95 19.21
CA ASN A 186 7.91 -4.66 20.55
C ASN A 186 9.00 -3.87 21.31
N PRO A 187 8.74 -2.61 21.71
CA PRO A 187 9.74 -1.76 22.33
C PRO A 187 10.10 -2.15 23.78
N LEU A 188 9.42 -3.10 24.42
CA LEU A 188 9.77 -3.59 25.76
C LEU A 188 10.60 -4.88 25.74
N VAL A 189 10.72 -5.52 24.57
CA VAL A 189 11.29 -6.87 24.44
C VAL A 189 12.50 -6.91 23.51
N VAL A 190 12.54 -6.07 22.46
CA VAL A 190 13.50 -6.21 21.37
C VAL A 190 14.95 -6.27 21.84
N GLU A 191 15.32 -5.47 22.84
CA GLU A 191 16.66 -5.41 23.42
C GLU A 191 16.71 -5.80 24.91
N ALA A 192 15.67 -6.46 25.42
CA ALA A 192 15.58 -6.73 26.86
C ALA A 192 16.80 -7.53 27.39
N GLU A 193 17.38 -7.04 28.49
CA GLU A 193 18.53 -7.62 29.20
C GLU A 193 18.16 -8.85 30.04
N PRO A 194 19.14 -9.71 30.42
CA PRO A 194 18.91 -10.86 31.29
C PRO A 194 18.30 -10.48 32.63
N GLY A 195 17.18 -11.13 32.98
CA GLY A 195 16.52 -10.94 34.27
C GLY A 195 15.03 -11.26 34.18
N GLY A 196 14.42 -10.93 33.04
CA GLY A 196 13.00 -11.19 32.80
C GLY A 196 12.10 -10.42 33.76
N ASP A 197 12.46 -9.17 34.05
CA ASP A 197 11.73 -8.28 34.93
C ASP A 197 11.68 -6.84 34.38
N PHE A 198 10.96 -5.98 35.08
CA PHE A 198 10.78 -4.57 34.72
C PHE A 198 12.09 -3.80 34.52
N ASN A 199 13.13 -4.04 35.32
CA ASN A 199 14.35 -3.23 35.27
C ASN A 199 15.25 -3.60 34.09
N HIS A 200 15.05 -4.78 33.51
CA HIS A 200 15.82 -5.33 32.39
C HIS A 200 15.02 -5.32 31.08
N ARG A 201 13.94 -4.55 31.02
CA ARG A 201 13.14 -4.37 29.80
C ARG A 201 13.86 -3.45 28.81
N SER A 202 13.54 -3.60 27.53
CA SER A 202 13.95 -2.63 26.49
C SER A 202 13.17 -1.31 26.62
N THR A 203 13.76 -0.21 26.15
CA THR A 203 13.18 1.14 26.14
C THR A 203 13.46 1.86 24.81
N PHE A 204 12.97 3.09 24.62
CA PHE A 204 13.13 3.81 23.35
C PHE A 204 14.54 4.36 23.11
N ASP A 205 15.35 4.50 24.16
CA ASP A 205 16.77 4.85 24.06
C ASP A 205 17.57 3.78 23.28
N ASP A 206 17.27 2.49 23.49
CA ASP A 206 17.83 1.34 22.73
C ASP A 206 17.70 1.50 21.21
N PHE A 207 16.67 2.23 20.76
CA PHE A 207 16.45 2.43 19.32
C PHE A 207 17.44 3.44 18.74
N THR A 208 18.12 4.24 19.57
CA THR A 208 18.79 5.48 19.17
C THR A 208 20.20 5.60 19.72
N ASP A 209 20.83 6.75 19.50
CA ASP A 209 22.15 7.08 20.04
C ASP A 209 22.12 7.58 21.49
N HIS A 210 20.98 7.51 22.18
CA HIS A 210 20.88 7.71 23.62
C HIS A 210 21.25 6.47 24.45
N GLU A 211 21.43 5.34 23.77
CA GLU A 211 21.76 4.07 24.39
C GLU A 211 23.06 4.13 25.22
N ASN A 212 23.06 3.47 26.38
CA ASN A 212 24.13 3.55 27.36
C ASN A 212 24.38 2.28 28.21
N ASP A 213 23.63 1.20 28.01
CA ASP A 213 23.73 -0.06 28.76
C ASP A 213 24.88 -0.98 28.27
N GLY A 214 25.31 -0.80 27.03
CA GLY A 214 26.43 -1.52 26.40
C GLY A 214 26.06 -2.81 25.66
N PHE A 215 24.80 -3.21 25.63
CA PHE A 215 24.27 -4.32 24.84
C PHE A 215 23.40 -3.78 23.67
N ASP A 216 24.03 -3.39 22.56
CA ASP A 216 23.38 -2.73 21.41
C ASP A 216 23.34 -3.64 20.15
N PRO A 217 22.54 -4.74 20.15
CA PRO A 217 22.35 -5.55 18.95
C PRO A 217 21.30 -4.94 17.99
N PHE A 218 20.45 -4.02 18.47
CA PHE A 218 19.33 -3.47 17.75
C PHE A 218 19.31 -1.93 17.85
N ASN A 219 18.90 -1.28 16.77
CA ASN A 219 18.62 0.16 16.73
C ASN A 219 17.96 0.51 15.38
N LEU A 220 17.64 1.78 15.15
CA LEU A 220 17.07 2.23 13.88
C LEU A 220 17.97 1.90 12.66
N ASN A 221 19.30 1.88 12.82
CA ASN A 221 20.23 1.50 11.75
C ASN A 221 20.22 -0.01 11.46
N TYR A 222 19.99 -0.85 12.46
CA TYR A 222 19.78 -2.27 12.24
C TYR A 222 18.60 -2.51 11.27
N VAL A 223 17.47 -1.85 11.54
CA VAL A 223 16.29 -1.93 10.67
C VAL A 223 16.58 -1.36 9.27
N ARG A 224 17.08 -0.12 9.20
CA ARG A 224 17.19 0.63 7.93
C ARG A 224 18.39 0.24 7.06
N THR A 225 19.54 0.01 7.68
CA THR A 225 20.83 -0.16 7.00
C THR A 225 21.27 -1.61 6.98
N THR A 226 21.18 -2.32 8.11
CA THR A 226 21.61 -3.72 8.21
C THR A 226 20.64 -4.66 7.47
N LEU A 227 19.34 -4.51 7.71
CA LEU A 227 18.31 -5.34 7.07
C LEU A 227 17.65 -4.68 5.84
N GLY A 228 17.78 -3.37 5.67
CA GLY A 228 17.27 -2.66 4.49
C GLY A 228 15.79 -2.33 4.48
N PHE A 229 15.09 -2.42 5.61
CA PHE A 229 13.66 -2.06 5.71
C PHE A 229 13.47 -0.54 5.70
N ASN A 230 12.40 -0.04 5.09
CA ASN A 230 12.08 1.39 5.02
C ASN A 230 10.91 1.81 5.91
N THR A 231 10.33 0.89 6.68
CA THR A 231 9.23 1.17 7.60
C THR A 231 9.39 0.34 8.87
N MET A 232 9.29 0.98 10.03
CA MET A 232 9.22 0.34 11.32
C MET A 232 7.81 0.51 11.91
N TRP A 233 7.17 -0.61 12.22
CA TRP A 233 5.90 -0.66 12.95
C TRP A 233 6.20 -0.98 14.41
N VAL A 234 5.95 -0.02 15.29
CA VAL A 234 6.09 -0.18 16.74
C VAL A 234 4.73 -0.64 17.28
N MET A 235 4.72 -1.75 18.02
CA MET A 235 3.56 -2.21 18.81
C MET A 235 3.03 -1.08 19.73
N PRO A 236 1.81 -1.19 20.31
CA PRO A 236 1.20 -0.07 21.01
C PRO A 236 2.11 0.57 22.07
N ILE A 237 2.20 1.89 22.04
CA ILE A 237 3.10 2.69 22.90
C ILE A 237 2.39 3.34 24.09
N PHE A 238 1.10 3.04 24.27
CA PHE A 238 0.23 3.74 25.20
C PHE A 238 0.28 3.10 26.59
N PRO A 239 0.04 3.89 27.67
CA PRO A 239 -0.14 3.34 29.01
C PRO A 239 -1.16 2.20 29.00
N VAL A 240 -0.90 1.10 29.70
CA VAL A 240 -1.83 -0.05 29.81
C VAL A 240 -2.72 0.03 31.05
N THR A 241 -3.86 -0.67 31.02
CA THR A 241 -4.80 -0.76 32.15
C THR A 241 -4.17 -1.38 33.38
N GLN A 242 -4.58 -0.91 34.56
CA GLN A 242 -4.22 -1.51 35.85
C GLN A 242 -5.14 -2.67 36.25
N TRP A 243 -6.24 -2.86 35.50
CA TRP A 243 -7.30 -3.79 35.86
C TRP A 243 -7.54 -4.80 34.75
N ARG A 244 -7.88 -6.02 35.16
CA ARG A 244 -8.46 -7.02 34.27
C ARG A 244 -9.66 -7.70 34.93
N TRP A 245 -10.56 -8.19 34.11
CA TRP A 245 -11.73 -8.96 34.50
C TRP A 245 -11.39 -10.45 34.54
N LYS A 246 -11.28 -11.01 35.75
CA LYS A 246 -10.99 -12.44 35.94
C LYS A 246 -12.29 -13.22 36.13
N PRO A 247 -12.63 -14.17 35.23
CA PRO A 247 -13.75 -15.07 35.47
C PRO A 247 -13.45 -16.06 36.60
N ASP A 248 -14.46 -16.52 37.35
CA ASP A 248 -14.32 -17.51 38.43
C ASP A 248 -13.76 -18.85 37.96
N SER A 249 -13.98 -19.19 36.69
CA SER A 249 -13.45 -20.36 36.00
C SER A 249 -13.23 -20.03 34.53
N TRP A 250 -12.22 -20.60 33.89
CA TRP A 250 -11.95 -20.40 32.46
C TRP A 250 -11.55 -21.72 31.80
N ASP A 251 -12.10 -21.98 30.63
CA ASP A 251 -11.69 -23.06 29.73
C ASP A 251 -11.61 -22.51 28.31
N SER A 252 -10.38 -22.44 27.77
CA SER A 252 -10.13 -21.92 26.43
C SER A 252 -10.78 -22.76 25.33
N ASN A 253 -11.08 -24.03 25.60
CA ASN A 253 -11.69 -24.97 24.66
C ASN A 253 -13.22 -24.99 24.73
N SER A 254 -13.81 -24.27 25.69
CA SER A 254 -15.27 -24.17 25.82
C SER A 254 -15.89 -23.35 24.69
N SER A 255 -17.18 -23.59 24.43
CA SER A 255 -17.92 -22.82 23.44
C SER A 255 -18.01 -21.33 23.80
N ALA A 256 -18.23 -20.51 22.79
CA ALA A 256 -18.56 -19.09 22.90
C ALA A 256 -19.55 -18.77 24.05
N GLU A 257 -20.68 -19.48 24.07
CA GLU A 257 -21.77 -19.33 25.04
C GLU A 257 -21.28 -19.60 26.47
N LEU A 258 -20.47 -20.66 26.64
CA LEU A 258 -19.92 -21.04 27.93
C LEU A 258 -18.89 -20.03 28.42
N LYS A 259 -18.00 -19.56 27.54
CA LYS A 259 -17.01 -18.52 27.87
C LYS A 259 -17.70 -17.21 28.29
N VAL A 260 -18.71 -16.75 27.55
CA VAL A 260 -19.53 -15.59 27.94
C VAL A 260 -20.22 -15.82 29.28
N GLY A 261 -20.75 -17.02 29.54
CA GLY A 261 -21.34 -17.38 30.82
C GLY A 261 -20.33 -17.37 31.99
N MET A 262 -19.09 -17.79 31.76
CA MET A 262 -18.00 -17.71 32.73
C MET A 262 -17.62 -16.26 33.06
N MET A 263 -17.57 -15.40 32.04
CA MET A 263 -17.25 -13.98 32.21
C MET A 263 -18.27 -13.26 33.11
N GLN A 264 -19.51 -13.71 33.18
CA GLN A 264 -20.49 -13.03 34.04
C GLN A 264 -20.30 -13.25 35.54
N LYS A 265 -19.59 -14.31 35.91
CA LYS A 265 -19.20 -14.58 37.29
C LYS A 265 -17.73 -14.19 37.47
N GLY A 266 -17.39 -12.99 37.04
CA GLY A 266 -16.04 -12.47 37.16
C GLY A 266 -15.91 -11.43 38.25
N GLN A 267 -14.67 -11.07 38.52
CA GLN A 267 -14.32 -10.02 39.45
C GLN A 267 -13.13 -9.22 38.91
N TRP A 268 -13.09 -7.94 39.27
CA TRP A 268 -11.95 -7.08 38.99
C TRP A 268 -10.75 -7.53 39.81
N VAL A 269 -9.62 -7.72 39.13
CA VAL A 269 -8.31 -7.99 39.74
C VAL A 269 -7.26 -7.07 39.11
N GLU A 270 -6.10 -6.99 39.74
CA GLU A 270 -4.93 -6.33 39.15
C GLU A 270 -4.55 -6.99 37.81
N ASN A 271 -4.16 -6.16 36.85
CA ASN A 271 -3.72 -6.63 35.54
C ASN A 271 -2.42 -7.44 35.65
N LEU A 272 -2.09 -8.16 34.58
CA LEU A 272 -0.80 -8.82 34.45
C LEU A 272 0.32 -7.79 34.30
N SER A 273 1.56 -8.23 34.53
CA SER A 273 2.76 -7.43 34.33
C SER A 273 3.65 -8.17 33.32
N PRO A 274 3.98 -7.57 32.16
CA PRO A 274 3.72 -6.17 31.77
C PRO A 274 2.25 -5.82 31.48
N GLY A 275 1.39 -6.80 31.18
CA GLY A 275 0.02 -6.57 30.70
C GLY A 275 -0.02 -6.27 29.20
N SER A 276 -1.17 -6.53 28.56
CA SER A 276 -1.28 -6.41 27.10
C SER A 276 -1.08 -4.96 26.64
N PRO A 277 -0.18 -4.67 25.68
CA PRO A 277 -0.06 -3.35 25.06
C PRO A 277 -1.37 -2.83 24.43
N TYR A 278 -2.27 -3.74 24.04
CA TYR A 278 -3.56 -3.39 23.42
C TYR A 278 -4.62 -2.93 24.42
N SER A 279 -4.35 -3.05 25.72
CA SER A 279 -5.27 -2.61 26.79
C SER A 279 -5.10 -1.12 27.14
N THR A 280 -5.14 -0.26 26.12
CA THR A 280 -4.79 1.18 26.23
C THR A 280 -5.60 1.90 27.31
N ARG A 281 -4.90 2.62 28.18
CA ARG A 281 -5.42 3.47 29.25
C ARG A 281 -5.39 4.95 28.89
N ASN A 282 -4.53 5.39 27.96
CA ASN A 282 -4.54 6.79 27.51
C ASN A 282 -3.97 6.92 26.09
N TYR A 283 -4.83 7.21 25.10
CA TYR A 283 -4.41 7.44 23.71
C TYR A 283 -3.63 8.74 23.49
N CYS A 284 -3.54 9.61 24.50
CA CYS A 284 -2.82 10.90 24.43
C CYS A 284 -1.51 10.89 25.23
N ALA A 285 -1.00 9.73 25.63
CA ALA A 285 0.24 9.60 26.39
C ALA A 285 1.08 8.44 25.87
N VAL A 286 2.39 8.51 26.11
CA VAL A 286 3.31 7.38 25.93
C VAL A 286 3.46 6.68 27.26
N ASP A 287 3.45 5.35 27.25
CA ASP A 287 3.65 4.55 28.45
C ASP A 287 5.00 4.90 29.08
N ALA A 288 4.97 5.27 30.36
CA ALA A 288 6.14 5.59 31.15
C ALA A 288 7.22 4.50 31.08
N ARG A 289 6.79 3.25 30.87
CA ARG A 289 7.68 2.08 30.81
C ARG A 289 8.59 2.09 29.59
N HIS A 290 8.34 2.88 28.56
CA HIS A 290 9.24 2.97 27.40
C HIS A 290 10.47 3.88 27.61
N ASP A 291 10.72 4.33 28.84
CA ASP A 291 11.90 5.10 29.20
C ASP A 291 12.43 4.72 30.59
N ALA A 292 13.75 4.82 30.77
CA ALA A 292 14.44 4.44 32.01
C ALA A 292 14.01 5.29 33.23
N ALA A 293 13.70 6.58 33.04
CA ALA A 293 13.20 7.44 34.12
C ALA A 293 11.76 7.10 34.53
N ASN A 294 11.08 6.26 33.75
CA ASN A 294 9.75 5.72 34.06
C ASN A 294 8.71 6.83 34.31
N THR A 295 8.66 7.82 33.42
CA THR A 295 7.62 8.86 33.41
C THR A 295 7.03 9.03 32.02
N GLU A 296 5.74 9.35 31.91
CA GLU A 296 5.10 9.57 30.60
C GLU A 296 5.76 10.73 29.81
N ALA A 297 6.27 11.75 30.53
CA ALA A 297 6.91 12.91 29.91
C ALA A 297 8.29 12.60 29.32
N SER A 298 9.10 11.79 30.01
CA SER A 298 10.39 11.33 29.48
C SER A 298 10.18 10.35 28.33
N ALA A 299 9.28 9.38 28.47
CA ALA A 299 8.93 8.45 27.40
C ALA A 299 8.40 9.15 26.13
N LEU A 300 7.58 10.20 26.27
CA LEU A 300 7.15 11.03 25.14
C LEU A 300 8.34 11.74 24.47
N SER A 301 9.28 12.26 25.26
CA SER A 301 10.46 12.95 24.74
C SER A 301 11.36 12.00 23.95
N GLU A 302 11.57 10.78 24.47
CA GLU A 302 12.33 9.73 23.77
C GLU A 302 11.61 9.24 22.52
N PHE A 303 10.29 9.05 22.56
CA PHE A 303 9.52 8.70 21.36
C PHE A 303 9.62 9.79 20.27
N GLN A 304 9.53 11.07 20.64
CA GLN A 304 9.75 12.19 19.72
C GLN A 304 11.16 12.18 19.14
N TYR A 305 12.17 11.87 19.96
CA TYR A 305 13.56 11.75 19.52
C TYR A 305 13.74 10.60 18.51
N LEU A 306 13.21 9.41 18.82
CA LEU A 306 13.18 8.24 17.94
C LEU A 306 12.58 8.58 16.58
N VAL A 307 11.38 9.18 16.55
CA VAL A 307 10.72 9.56 15.29
C VAL A 307 11.55 10.58 14.51
N ASN A 308 12.17 11.56 15.20
CA ASN A 308 13.07 12.51 14.54
C ASN A 308 14.32 11.87 13.95
N LYS A 309 14.86 10.81 14.57
CA LYS A 309 16.01 10.06 14.07
C LYS A 309 15.65 9.15 12.90
N ALA A 310 14.49 8.50 12.97
CA ALA A 310 13.97 7.70 11.88
C ALA A 310 13.78 8.53 10.59
N GLU A 311 13.24 9.73 10.71
CA GLU A 311 13.13 10.70 9.59
C GLU A 311 14.50 11.01 8.96
N GLN A 312 15.55 11.21 9.77
CA GLN A 312 16.90 11.55 9.26
C GLN A 312 17.54 10.44 8.43
N ILE A 313 17.08 9.20 8.59
CA ILE A 313 17.59 8.02 7.87
C ILE A 313 16.57 7.46 6.87
N ASP A 314 15.49 8.21 6.57
CA ASP A 314 14.45 7.79 5.62
C ASP A 314 13.82 6.45 6.04
N LEU A 315 13.42 6.36 7.31
CA LEU A 315 12.69 5.23 7.90
C LEU A 315 11.31 5.72 8.37
N ASN A 316 10.25 5.22 7.74
CA ASN A 316 8.88 5.54 8.15
C ASN A 316 8.58 4.92 9.52
N VAL A 317 7.89 5.64 10.40
CA VAL A 317 7.46 5.10 11.71
C VAL A 317 5.95 4.97 11.76
N PHE A 318 5.48 3.76 12.03
CA PHE A 318 4.08 3.46 12.32
C PHE A 318 3.93 3.11 13.80
N ILE A 319 2.80 3.50 14.39
CA ILE A 319 2.37 3.01 15.71
C ILE A 319 1.16 2.11 15.54
N ASP A 320 1.05 1.12 16.42
CA ASP A 320 -0.15 0.30 16.52
C ASP A 320 -1.22 0.97 17.37
N VAL A 321 -2.49 0.86 16.96
CA VAL A 321 -3.64 1.41 17.68
C VAL A 321 -4.81 0.43 17.72
N ALA A 322 -5.33 0.18 18.91
CA ALA A 322 -6.63 -0.47 19.10
C ALA A 322 -7.69 0.60 19.37
N PHE A 323 -8.53 0.92 18.39
CA PHE A 323 -9.61 1.91 18.53
C PHE A 323 -10.97 1.29 18.86
N ASN A 324 -11.15 -0.01 18.60
CA ASN A 324 -12.38 -0.72 18.91
C ASN A 324 -12.59 -0.90 20.42
N HIS A 325 -11.49 -1.04 21.17
CA HIS A 325 -11.52 -1.30 22.60
C HIS A 325 -10.37 -0.62 23.34
N ALA A 326 -10.47 -0.57 24.67
CA ALA A 326 -9.48 -0.03 25.58
C ALA A 326 -9.51 -0.72 26.95
N GLY A 327 -8.58 -0.33 27.82
CA GLY A 327 -8.57 -0.66 29.24
C GLY A 327 -9.78 -0.13 30.02
N ARG A 328 -10.06 -0.71 31.19
CA ARG A 328 -11.21 -0.33 32.05
C ARG A 328 -11.15 1.15 32.45
N ASP A 329 -9.95 1.58 32.81
CA ASP A 329 -9.65 2.89 33.37
C ASP A 329 -9.13 3.85 32.30
N VAL A 330 -9.50 3.63 31.03
CA VAL A 330 -9.13 4.49 29.92
C VAL A 330 -9.54 5.94 30.20
N ALA A 331 -8.58 6.84 30.10
CA ALA A 331 -8.73 8.27 30.29
C ALA A 331 -9.28 8.94 29.02
N LEU A 332 -9.97 10.07 29.19
CA LEU A 332 -10.44 10.88 28.06
C LEU A 332 -9.30 11.58 27.31
N GLY A 333 -8.17 11.84 27.98
CA GLY A 333 -6.99 12.44 27.37
C GLY A 333 -7.17 13.91 26.95
N GLN A 334 -6.09 14.49 26.43
CA GLN A 334 -6.06 15.91 26.05
C GLN A 334 -7.01 16.23 24.88
N VAL A 335 -7.13 15.31 23.91
CA VAL A 335 -8.03 15.45 22.75
C VAL A 335 -9.48 15.72 23.17
N ALA A 336 -9.97 15.05 24.22
CA ALA A 336 -11.33 15.30 24.70
C ALA A 336 -11.51 16.70 25.29
N ALA A 337 -10.51 17.26 25.97
CA ALA A 337 -10.56 18.62 26.49
C ALA A 337 -10.51 19.65 25.35
N ASP A 338 -9.67 19.42 24.33
CA ASP A 338 -9.54 20.30 23.17
C ASP A 338 -10.85 20.37 22.35
N LEU A 339 -11.58 19.25 22.28
CA LEU A 339 -12.90 19.17 21.65
C LEU A 339 -14.05 19.66 22.56
N GLY A 340 -13.76 20.03 23.82
CA GLY A 340 -14.76 20.49 24.78
C GLY A 340 -15.65 19.39 25.37
N TYR A 341 -15.24 18.12 25.26
CA TYR A 341 -15.96 16.97 25.81
C TYR A 341 -15.70 16.74 27.30
N CYS A 342 -14.63 17.31 27.85
CA CYS A 342 -14.37 17.40 29.29
C CYS A 342 -13.62 18.70 29.63
N GLN A 343 -13.52 19.02 30.93
CA GLN A 343 -12.67 20.11 31.39
C GLN A 343 -11.20 19.66 31.44
N SER A 344 -10.23 20.57 31.29
CA SER A 344 -8.80 20.24 31.33
C SER A 344 -8.38 19.50 32.62
N GLY A 345 -8.98 19.81 33.77
CA GLY A 345 -8.74 19.07 35.03
C GLY A 345 -9.34 17.66 35.09
N GLN A 346 -10.05 17.22 34.05
CA GLN A 346 -10.76 15.93 33.96
C GLN A 346 -10.15 14.98 32.93
N ILE A 347 -9.05 15.36 32.25
CA ILE A 347 -8.44 14.54 31.18
C ILE A 347 -8.02 13.14 31.65
N ASN A 348 -7.64 13.01 32.93
CA ASN A 348 -7.19 11.76 33.54
C ASN A 348 -8.32 10.97 34.21
N ASN A 349 -9.56 11.47 34.17
CA ASN A 349 -10.68 10.75 34.73
C ASN A 349 -11.06 9.57 33.82
N PRO A 350 -11.48 8.43 34.39
CA PRO A 350 -11.97 7.30 33.60
C PRO A 350 -13.13 7.70 32.69
N MET A 351 -13.03 7.37 31.41
CA MET A 351 -14.02 7.70 30.37
C MET A 351 -15.40 7.18 30.75
N ASN A 352 -15.51 5.96 31.26
CA ASN A 352 -16.79 5.38 31.71
C ASN A 352 -17.48 6.17 32.83
N SER A 353 -16.76 6.96 33.63
CA SER A 353 -17.35 7.80 34.68
C SER A 353 -17.94 9.11 34.17
N LEU A 354 -17.36 9.67 33.08
CA LEU A 354 -17.76 10.98 32.53
C LEU A 354 -18.61 10.86 31.26
N LYS A 355 -18.37 9.82 30.47
CA LYS A 355 -18.90 9.60 29.13
C LYS A 355 -19.32 8.12 28.95
N TRP A 356 -19.99 7.53 29.94
CA TRP A 356 -20.48 6.14 29.86
C TRP A 356 -21.23 5.81 28.55
N SER A 357 -21.94 6.77 27.96
CA SER A 357 -22.67 6.56 26.70
C SER A 357 -21.78 6.33 25.47
N TRP A 358 -20.47 6.56 25.59
CA TRP A 358 -19.46 6.19 24.59
C TRP A 358 -19.08 4.72 24.68
N CYS A 359 -19.41 4.04 25.79
CA CYS A 359 -19.25 2.60 25.92
C CYS A 359 -20.45 1.88 25.32
N THR A 360 -20.21 0.66 24.88
CA THR A 360 -21.26 -0.28 24.54
C THR A 360 -21.93 -0.86 25.79
N HIS A 361 -23.24 -1.12 25.72
CA HIS A 361 -24.03 -1.76 26.77
C HIS A 361 -23.82 -3.28 26.82
N GLY A 362 -23.57 -3.87 28.00
CA GLY A 362 -23.43 -5.33 28.07
C GLY A 362 -22.95 -5.97 29.38
N SER A 363 -23.40 -5.50 30.55
CA SER A 363 -22.93 -6.05 31.84
C SER A 363 -23.66 -7.32 32.35
N SER A 364 -24.65 -7.91 31.64
CA SER A 364 -25.34 -9.16 32.06
C SER A 364 -26.02 -10.00 30.94
N TRP A 365 -26.29 -11.31 31.18
CA TRP A 365 -26.79 -12.36 30.22
C TRP A 365 -28.08 -12.03 29.43
N ALA A 366 -28.92 -11.10 29.88
CA ALA A 366 -30.28 -10.97 29.35
C ALA A 366 -30.42 -9.99 28.16
N GLU A 367 -29.34 -9.33 27.74
CA GLU A 367 -29.43 -8.22 26.79
C GLU A 367 -28.91 -8.64 25.41
N SER A 368 -29.72 -8.40 24.37
CA SER A 368 -29.31 -8.55 22.96
C SER A 368 -28.09 -7.66 22.68
N PHE A 369 -26.91 -8.28 22.68
CA PHE A 369 -25.61 -7.72 23.02
C PHE A 369 -25.04 -6.66 22.06
N TYR A 370 -24.15 -5.81 22.60
CA TYR A 370 -23.21 -4.90 21.96
C TYR A 370 -23.65 -4.00 20.79
N ARG A 371 -24.94 -3.71 20.68
CA ARG A 371 -25.53 -2.87 19.60
C ARG A 371 -26.27 -1.64 20.12
N LYS A 372 -25.96 -1.22 21.34
CA LYS A 372 -26.51 -0.02 21.99
C LYS A 372 -25.45 0.64 22.86
N ALA A 373 -25.52 1.97 22.97
CA ALA A 373 -24.78 2.71 23.97
C ALA A 373 -25.19 2.27 25.39
N ALA A 374 -24.25 2.29 26.32
CA ALA A 374 -24.55 2.10 27.73
C ALA A 374 -25.52 3.19 28.23
N VAL A 375 -26.28 2.91 29.30
CA VAL A 375 -27.29 3.82 29.91
C VAL A 375 -26.83 4.39 31.26
N GLY A 376 -25.63 4.04 31.67
CA GLY A 376 -24.96 4.45 32.91
C GLY A 376 -23.65 3.68 33.10
N GLU A 377 -22.80 4.12 34.02
CA GLU A 377 -21.48 3.52 34.27
C GLU A 377 -21.56 2.00 34.51
N ALA A 378 -22.46 1.54 35.38
CA ALA A 378 -22.64 0.11 35.70
C ALA A 378 -23.16 -0.76 34.53
N SER A 379 -23.59 -0.12 33.44
CA SER A 379 -24.09 -0.80 32.24
C SER A 379 -23.06 -0.85 31.11
N CYS A 380 -21.90 -0.20 31.29
CA CYS A 380 -20.77 -0.38 30.38
C CYS A 380 -20.36 -1.85 30.38
N ALA A 381 -20.13 -2.39 29.20
CA ALA A 381 -19.63 -3.75 29.07
C ALA A 381 -18.30 -3.94 29.83
N HIS A 382 -18.17 -5.07 30.53
CA HIS A 382 -16.96 -5.37 31.29
C HIS A 382 -15.82 -5.94 30.42
N TRP A 383 -16.10 -6.36 29.19
CA TRP A 383 -15.11 -6.88 28.24
C TRP A 383 -15.53 -6.57 26.80
N ALA A 384 -14.57 -6.33 25.92
CA ALA A 384 -14.79 -6.29 24.49
C ALA A 384 -14.70 -7.72 23.96
N PRO A 385 -15.74 -8.26 23.30
CA PRO A 385 -15.61 -9.54 22.64
C PRO A 385 -14.82 -9.32 21.35
N ALA A 386 -13.60 -9.86 21.29
CA ALA A 386 -12.66 -9.65 20.21
C ALA A 386 -13.19 -10.09 18.85
N ASP A 387 -14.06 -11.09 18.79
CA ASP A 387 -14.66 -11.59 17.55
C ASP A 387 -16.19 -11.63 17.60
N ARG A 388 -16.77 -11.05 18.67
CA ARG A 388 -18.20 -10.96 18.99
C ARG A 388 -18.96 -12.29 19.03
N LYS A 389 -18.27 -13.41 18.78
CA LYS A 389 -18.67 -14.76 19.13
C LYS A 389 -18.25 -15.12 20.54
N GLY A 390 -17.14 -14.57 21.04
CA GLY A 390 -16.50 -15.04 22.26
C GLY A 390 -15.52 -16.20 22.02
N GLU A 391 -15.05 -16.42 20.78
CA GLU A 391 -13.90 -17.32 20.55
C GLU A 391 -12.64 -16.69 21.12
N HIS A 392 -12.56 -15.36 21.01
CA HIS A 392 -11.50 -14.51 21.55
C HIS A 392 -12.12 -13.51 22.55
N ILE A 393 -11.77 -13.65 23.83
CA ILE A 393 -12.20 -12.73 24.90
C ILE A 393 -10.94 -12.34 25.66
N TRP A 394 -10.61 -11.06 25.64
CA TRP A 394 -9.47 -10.52 26.37
C TRP A 394 -9.93 -10.01 27.73
N MET A 395 -9.18 -10.40 28.76
CA MET A 395 -9.55 -10.10 30.14
C MET A 395 -9.27 -8.65 30.51
N ASP A 396 -8.41 -7.95 29.76
CA ASP A 396 -7.94 -6.58 29.99
C ASP A 396 -8.45 -5.56 28.94
N ALA A 397 -9.14 -6.02 27.89
CA ALA A 397 -9.93 -5.19 26.98
C ALA A 397 -11.30 -4.87 27.59
N ASN A 398 -11.34 -4.00 28.61
CA ASN A 398 -12.52 -3.82 29.46
C ASN A 398 -13.39 -2.59 29.13
N THR A 399 -13.14 -1.93 28.00
CA THR A 399 -13.97 -0.88 27.42
C THR A 399 -14.20 -1.18 25.95
N ASP A 400 -15.42 -1.51 25.54
CA ASP A 400 -15.82 -1.57 24.11
C ASP A 400 -16.48 -0.24 23.73
N PHE A 401 -15.95 0.44 22.71
CA PHE A 401 -16.47 1.74 22.27
C PHE A 401 -17.70 1.58 21.37
N PHE A 402 -18.72 2.40 21.62
CA PHE A 402 -19.96 2.38 20.85
C PHE A 402 -19.90 3.33 19.66
N PHE A 403 -19.40 2.83 18.52
CA PHE A 403 -19.37 3.56 17.25
C PHE A 403 -20.71 3.57 16.50
N GLY A 404 -21.78 3.05 17.10
CA GLY A 404 -23.11 2.91 16.47
C GLY A 404 -23.53 1.45 16.31
N ASP A 405 -24.67 1.23 15.65
CA ASP A 405 -25.19 -0.10 15.34
C ASP A 405 -24.82 -0.48 13.90
N TYR A 406 -23.85 -1.40 13.75
CA TYR A 406 -23.36 -1.84 12.44
C TYR A 406 -23.11 -3.35 12.42
N SER A 407 -23.16 -3.92 11.22
CA SER A 407 -23.27 -5.35 10.99
C SER A 407 -22.04 -6.16 11.39
N SER A 408 -20.82 -5.63 11.21
CA SER A 408 -19.55 -6.34 11.51
C SER A 408 -19.43 -6.80 12.96
N LEU A 409 -20.29 -6.28 13.82
CA LEU A 409 -20.38 -6.55 15.25
C LEU A 409 -21.45 -7.56 15.65
N GLY A 410 -22.23 -8.07 14.70
CA GLY A 410 -23.19 -9.12 15.01
C GLY A 410 -22.50 -10.39 15.52
N PRO A 411 -23.22 -11.32 16.15
CA PRO A 411 -22.73 -12.68 16.31
C PRO A 411 -22.47 -13.30 14.92
N LYS A 412 -21.54 -14.25 14.73
CA LYS A 412 -21.47 -14.97 13.43
C LYS A 412 -22.72 -15.83 13.20
N GLN A 413 -23.07 -16.04 11.93
CA GLN A 413 -24.26 -16.78 11.53
C GLN A 413 -24.35 -18.16 12.21
N GLY A 414 -25.50 -18.44 12.81
CA GLY A 414 -25.80 -19.75 13.42
C GLY A 414 -25.29 -19.92 14.86
N VAL A 415 -24.51 -18.98 15.40
CA VAL A 415 -24.10 -19.00 16.81
C VAL A 415 -25.19 -18.40 17.71
N TRP A 416 -25.66 -17.18 17.38
CA TRP A 416 -26.70 -16.49 18.15
C TRP A 416 -27.72 -15.79 17.25
N THR A 417 -29.01 -16.06 17.41
CA THR A 417 -30.03 -15.33 16.63
C THR A 417 -30.09 -13.85 17.01
N ASP A 418 -29.72 -12.97 16.09
CA ASP A 418 -29.87 -11.52 16.22
C ASP A 418 -30.81 -11.00 15.12
N ALA A 419 -31.89 -10.34 15.53
CA ALA A 419 -32.86 -9.73 14.61
C ALA A 419 -32.24 -8.59 13.78
N LYS A 420 -31.09 -8.05 14.20
CA LYS A 420 -30.34 -6.99 13.52
C LYS A 420 -29.22 -7.50 12.60
N GLY A 421 -29.10 -8.81 12.41
CA GLY A 421 -28.21 -9.43 11.43
C GLY A 421 -26.82 -9.80 11.95
N TRP A 422 -25.91 -10.11 11.01
CA TRP A 422 -24.66 -10.82 11.22
C TRP A 422 -23.45 -10.06 10.64
N PRO A 423 -22.19 -10.36 11.03
CA PRO A 423 -20.95 -9.78 10.50
C PRO A 423 -20.80 -9.82 8.99
N GLU A 424 -21.49 -10.75 8.33
CA GLU A 424 -21.51 -10.93 6.89
C GLU A 424 -22.50 -9.96 6.18
N ASN A 425 -23.26 -9.15 6.92
CA ASN A 425 -24.20 -8.20 6.31
C ASN A 425 -23.46 -7.00 5.67
N GLU A 426 -23.66 -6.83 4.37
CA GLU A 426 -23.01 -5.84 3.49
C GLU A 426 -23.95 -4.69 3.10
N ASP A 427 -24.96 -4.39 3.94
CA ASP A 427 -25.93 -3.31 3.71
C ASP A 427 -25.40 -1.94 4.17
N ASP A 428 -24.08 -1.72 4.20
CA ASP A 428 -23.54 -0.39 4.49
C ASP A 428 -24.03 0.62 3.45
N LEU A 429 -24.71 1.66 3.92
CA LEU A 429 -25.24 2.73 3.10
C LEU A 429 -24.26 3.92 3.08
N MET A 430 -24.25 4.64 1.97
CA MET A 430 -23.45 5.86 1.83
C MET A 430 -23.75 6.93 2.88
N TYR A 431 -25.00 6.97 3.37
CA TYR A 431 -25.42 7.87 4.45
C TYR A 431 -25.96 7.04 5.60
N THR A 432 -25.24 7.07 6.72
CA THR A 432 -25.81 6.63 7.99
C THR A 432 -26.63 7.79 8.53
N ASP A 433 -27.95 7.61 8.66
CA ASP A 433 -28.81 8.61 9.30
C ASP A 433 -28.51 8.65 10.80
N LEU A 434 -27.73 9.66 11.18
CA LEU A 434 -27.32 9.92 12.55
C LEU A 434 -28.08 11.14 13.13
N SER A 435 -29.31 11.39 12.67
CA SER A 435 -30.11 12.56 13.12
C SER A 435 -30.80 12.40 14.49
N SER A 436 -30.75 11.21 15.09
CA SER A 436 -31.38 10.93 16.40
C SER A 436 -30.55 11.39 17.61
N LEU A 437 -31.16 11.61 18.77
CA LEU A 437 -30.44 11.99 20.01
C LEU A 437 -29.40 10.95 20.46
N SER A 438 -29.63 9.65 20.23
CA SER A 438 -28.63 8.59 20.45
C SER A 438 -27.41 8.71 19.53
N ALA A 439 -27.56 9.38 18.39
CA ALA A 439 -26.50 9.57 17.43
C ALA A 439 -25.60 10.79 17.73
N ALA A 440 -26.04 11.72 18.60
CA ALA A 440 -25.18 12.79 19.09
C ALA A 440 -23.95 12.24 19.85
N ASN A 441 -24.12 11.19 20.66
CA ASN A 441 -22.99 10.52 21.33
C ASN A 441 -22.07 9.80 20.35
N VAL A 442 -22.63 9.19 19.30
CA VAL A 442 -21.85 8.54 18.24
C VAL A 442 -21.01 9.58 17.48
N HIS A 443 -21.56 10.77 17.23
CA HIS A 443 -20.80 11.87 16.62
C HIS A 443 -19.61 12.29 17.49
N GLU A 444 -19.79 12.40 18.81
CA GLU A 444 -18.69 12.71 19.71
C GLU A 444 -17.60 11.64 19.67
N VAL A 445 -17.97 10.36 19.70
CA VAL A 445 -17.01 9.23 19.62
C VAL A 445 -16.22 9.28 18.30
N TRP A 446 -16.91 9.41 17.15
CA TRP A 446 -16.23 9.47 15.85
C TRP A 446 -15.32 10.69 15.75
N ASN A 447 -15.76 11.84 16.26
CA ASN A 447 -14.96 13.06 16.26
C ASN A 447 -13.75 12.96 17.20
N TYR A 448 -13.90 12.35 18.36
CA TYR A 448 -12.80 12.08 19.29
C TYR A 448 -11.71 11.22 18.61
N PHE A 449 -12.08 10.05 18.07
CA PHE A 449 -11.11 9.16 17.42
C PHE A 449 -10.49 9.75 16.16
N ALA A 450 -11.23 10.56 15.39
CA ALA A 450 -10.69 11.25 14.22
C ALA A 450 -9.63 12.32 14.58
N ASN A 451 -9.61 12.82 15.82
CA ASN A 451 -8.64 13.82 16.28
C ASN A 451 -7.47 13.22 17.10
N ILE A 452 -7.48 11.92 17.41
CA ILE A 452 -6.32 11.26 18.04
C ILE A 452 -5.09 11.28 17.13
N LEU A 453 -5.25 10.94 15.84
CA LEU A 453 -4.11 10.90 14.91
C LEU A 453 -3.56 12.31 14.59
N PRO A 454 -4.39 13.34 14.32
CA PRO A 454 -3.94 14.74 14.29
C PRO A 454 -3.15 15.17 15.53
N TYR A 455 -3.60 14.78 16.73
CA TYR A 455 -2.86 15.07 17.96
C TYR A 455 -1.45 14.45 17.96
N TRP A 456 -1.30 13.19 17.55
CA TRP A 456 0.03 12.56 17.41
C TRP A 456 0.88 13.17 16.30
N LEU A 457 0.24 13.61 15.20
CA LEU A 457 0.92 14.33 14.14
C LEU A 457 1.46 15.67 14.64
N ASP A 458 0.70 16.41 15.47
CA ASP A 458 1.18 17.64 16.10
C ASP A 458 2.37 17.37 17.04
N LEU A 459 2.27 16.34 17.90
CA LEU A 459 3.35 15.97 18.82
C LEU A 459 4.63 15.54 18.11
N THR A 460 4.54 14.93 16.94
CA THR A 460 5.69 14.47 16.15
C THR A 460 6.11 15.44 15.06
N ALA A 461 5.47 16.62 14.97
CA ALA A 461 5.66 17.59 13.91
C ALA A 461 5.51 16.97 12.50
N ASN A 462 4.43 16.21 12.30
CA ASN A 462 4.04 15.47 11.09
C ASN A 462 5.02 14.36 10.66
N LYS A 463 5.90 13.88 11.54
CA LYS A 463 6.89 12.83 11.22
C LYS A 463 6.42 11.40 11.48
N LEU A 464 5.32 11.19 12.20
CA LEU A 464 4.65 9.89 12.22
C LEU A 464 4.04 9.60 10.83
N ASP A 465 4.26 8.40 10.28
CA ASP A 465 3.91 8.09 8.87
C ASP A 465 2.67 7.24 8.68
N GLY A 466 2.23 6.54 9.72
CA GLY A 466 1.07 5.69 9.61
C GLY A 466 0.69 5.02 10.92
N ILE A 467 -0.36 4.21 10.83
CA ILE A 467 -0.76 3.27 11.87
C ILE A 467 -0.96 1.86 11.32
N ARG A 468 -0.78 0.87 12.19
CA ARG A 468 -1.50 -0.40 12.09
C ARG A 468 -2.72 -0.31 13.00
N ALA A 469 -3.90 -0.53 12.44
CA ALA A 469 -5.17 -0.55 13.16
C ALA A 469 -5.49 -1.98 13.57
N ASP A 470 -5.39 -2.26 14.87
CA ASP A 470 -5.82 -3.50 15.49
C ASP A 470 -7.32 -3.71 15.29
N PHE A 471 -7.68 -4.95 14.99
CA PHE A 471 -9.06 -5.40 14.79
C PHE A 471 -9.90 -4.38 14.01
N ALA A 472 -9.42 -3.96 12.84
CA ALA A 472 -9.98 -2.82 12.12
C ALA A 472 -11.48 -3.00 11.78
N GLN A 473 -11.97 -4.23 11.67
CA GLN A 473 -13.41 -4.50 11.52
C GLN A 473 -14.29 -4.10 12.72
N GLY A 474 -13.68 -3.78 13.85
CA GLY A 474 -14.34 -3.36 15.08
C GLY A 474 -14.85 -1.92 15.07
N LEU A 475 -14.78 -1.23 13.93
CA LEU A 475 -15.39 0.08 13.66
C LEU A 475 -16.21 0.02 12.35
N PRO A 476 -17.27 0.84 12.19
CA PRO A 476 -18.02 0.89 10.95
C PRO A 476 -17.19 1.53 9.84
N PRO A 477 -17.35 1.14 8.56
CA PRO A 477 -16.53 1.66 7.47
C PRO A 477 -16.59 3.18 7.29
N GLN A 478 -17.74 3.80 7.59
CA GLN A 478 -17.94 5.25 7.57
C GLN A 478 -17.14 5.96 8.67
N ALA A 479 -16.96 5.35 9.85
CA ALA A 479 -16.09 5.91 10.89
C ALA A 479 -14.63 5.90 10.43
N TRP A 480 -14.17 4.79 9.85
CA TRP A 480 -12.83 4.73 9.26
C TRP A 480 -12.65 5.74 8.14
N GLU A 481 -13.63 5.88 7.25
CA GLU A 481 -13.61 6.89 6.20
C GLU A 481 -13.39 8.30 6.76
N TYR A 482 -14.13 8.65 7.82
CA TYR A 482 -14.00 9.93 8.50
C TYR A 482 -12.63 10.10 9.16
N ILE A 483 -12.15 9.11 9.94
CA ILE A 483 -10.83 9.13 10.60
C ILE A 483 -9.71 9.30 9.57
N ILE A 484 -9.73 8.51 8.49
CA ILE A 484 -8.74 8.56 7.41
C ILE A 484 -8.74 9.94 6.76
N ASN A 485 -9.92 10.45 6.40
CA ASN A 485 -10.01 11.71 5.69
C ASN A 485 -9.63 12.91 6.56
N VAL A 486 -10.00 12.94 7.85
CA VAL A 486 -9.58 13.96 8.81
C VAL A 486 -8.06 13.95 9.00
N THR A 487 -7.47 12.77 9.23
CA THR A 487 -6.00 12.64 9.36
C THR A 487 -5.28 13.17 8.12
N ARG A 488 -5.81 12.86 6.92
CA ARG A 488 -5.26 13.30 5.64
C ARG A 488 -5.50 14.77 5.30
N GLN A 489 -6.30 15.49 6.09
CA GLN A 489 -6.33 16.96 6.00
C GLN A 489 -4.99 17.56 6.43
N GLN A 490 -4.33 16.92 7.40
CA GLN A 490 -3.04 17.35 7.95
C GLN A 490 -1.85 16.69 7.22
N LYS A 491 -1.88 15.37 7.03
CA LYS A 491 -0.81 14.62 6.34
C LYS A 491 -1.40 13.70 5.27
N TRP A 492 -1.43 14.17 4.03
CA TRP A 492 -2.09 13.48 2.90
C TRP A 492 -1.52 12.08 2.65
N ASP A 493 -0.23 11.88 2.94
CA ASP A 493 0.49 10.63 2.73
C ASP A 493 0.50 9.71 3.95
N PHE A 494 -0.28 9.99 5.00
CA PHE A 494 -0.41 9.10 6.16
C PHE A 494 -1.03 7.75 5.77
N ILE A 495 -0.39 6.66 6.21
CA ILE A 495 -0.74 5.28 5.84
C ILE A 495 -1.62 4.63 6.90
N PHE A 496 -2.65 3.92 6.43
CA PHE A 496 -3.54 3.10 7.25
C PHE A 496 -3.41 1.64 6.84
N LEU A 497 -2.82 0.83 7.73
CA LEU A 497 -2.76 -0.62 7.61
C LEU A 497 -3.83 -1.23 8.53
N ALA A 498 -4.72 -2.05 7.99
CA ALA A 498 -5.74 -2.73 8.77
C ALA A 498 -5.35 -4.17 9.07
N GLU A 499 -5.40 -4.54 10.35
CA GLU A 499 -5.60 -5.94 10.71
C GLU A 499 -7.06 -6.31 10.47
N VAL A 500 -7.26 -7.33 9.64
CA VAL A 500 -8.57 -7.91 9.35
C VAL A 500 -8.57 -9.42 9.55
N LEU A 501 -9.67 -9.95 10.08
CA LEU A 501 -9.86 -11.38 10.33
C LEU A 501 -11.06 -11.94 9.54
N ASP A 502 -11.23 -13.26 9.59
CA ASP A 502 -12.32 -13.98 8.92
C ASP A 502 -13.72 -13.66 9.48
N PRO A 503 -14.77 -13.69 8.63
CA PRO A 503 -14.79 -14.22 7.26
C PRO A 503 -14.49 -13.19 6.15
N ASP A 504 -14.45 -13.66 4.91
CA ASP A 504 -14.16 -12.85 3.71
C ASP A 504 -14.97 -11.55 3.60
N GLN A 505 -16.26 -11.55 3.95
CA GLN A 505 -17.12 -10.35 3.91
C GLN A 505 -16.59 -9.24 4.84
N VAL A 506 -16.02 -9.62 5.98
CA VAL A 506 -15.43 -8.68 6.94
C VAL A 506 -14.16 -8.07 6.38
N GLN A 507 -13.30 -8.89 5.79
CA GLN A 507 -12.08 -8.42 5.12
C GLN A 507 -12.41 -7.52 3.93
N TYR A 508 -13.39 -7.90 3.12
CA TYR A 508 -13.87 -7.09 1.99
C TYR A 508 -14.38 -5.72 2.44
N ARG A 509 -15.13 -5.69 3.54
CA ARG A 509 -15.66 -4.45 4.09
C ARG A 509 -14.54 -3.49 4.52
N ALA A 510 -13.50 -3.97 5.19
CA ALA A 510 -12.35 -3.15 5.56
C ALA A 510 -11.53 -2.69 4.33
N ASN A 511 -11.43 -3.54 3.30
CA ASN A 511 -10.81 -3.17 2.02
C ASN A 511 -11.46 -1.95 1.36
N ARG A 512 -12.71 -1.61 1.70
CA ARG A 512 -13.40 -0.41 1.20
C ARG A 512 -12.85 0.92 1.74
N SER A 513 -11.94 0.92 2.73
CA SER A 513 -11.39 2.15 3.32
C SER A 513 -9.86 2.19 3.43
N PHE A 514 -9.21 1.08 3.75
CA PHE A 514 -7.78 1.05 4.15
C PHE A 514 -6.80 1.03 2.99
N ASP A 515 -5.55 1.47 3.21
CA ASP A 515 -4.51 1.41 2.17
C ASP A 515 -3.94 0.00 2.03
N ILE A 516 -3.68 -0.63 3.18
CA ILE A 516 -3.02 -1.93 3.29
C ILE A 516 -3.88 -2.83 4.18
N LEU A 517 -4.00 -4.11 3.81
CA LEU A 517 -4.75 -5.11 4.58
C LEU A 517 -3.83 -6.27 4.95
N THR A 518 -4.01 -6.85 6.14
CA THR A 518 -3.41 -8.15 6.45
C THR A 518 -4.01 -9.26 5.57
N THR A 519 -3.26 -10.36 5.43
CA THR A 519 -3.78 -11.61 4.87
C THR A 519 -4.06 -12.62 5.98
N LYS A 520 -5.13 -13.40 5.82
CA LYS A 520 -5.39 -14.57 6.68
C LYS A 520 -4.45 -15.75 6.40
N GLU A 521 -3.74 -15.70 5.28
CA GLU A 521 -2.92 -16.80 4.76
C GLU A 521 -1.48 -16.77 5.34
N HIS A 522 -1.21 -15.91 6.32
CA HIS A 522 0.13 -15.68 6.88
C HIS A 522 0.79 -16.96 7.43
N GLY A 523 -0.01 -17.87 8.01
CA GLY A 523 0.47 -19.15 8.54
C GLY A 523 1.18 -20.03 7.49
N HIS A 524 0.80 -19.91 6.22
CA HIS A 524 1.46 -20.65 5.13
C HIS A 524 2.88 -20.17 4.87
N TYR A 525 3.17 -18.89 5.11
CA TYR A 525 4.50 -18.33 4.89
C TYR A 525 5.49 -18.67 6.02
N ARG A 526 5.09 -19.35 7.11
CA ARG A 526 6.03 -19.94 8.08
C ARG A 526 6.16 -21.46 7.99
N ASP A 527 5.35 -22.11 7.16
CA ASP A 527 5.37 -23.57 6.99
C ASP A 527 6.60 -24.00 6.18
N ASP A 528 7.31 -25.00 6.70
CA ASP A 528 8.45 -25.62 6.01
C ASP A 528 8.02 -26.36 4.74
N HIS A 529 6.75 -26.78 4.64
CA HIS A 529 6.21 -27.55 3.52
C HIS A 529 5.23 -26.77 2.64
N VAL A 530 5.33 -25.43 2.63
CA VAL A 530 4.48 -24.59 1.77
C VAL A 530 4.65 -24.92 0.29
N GLN A 531 3.55 -24.92 -0.44
CA GLN A 531 3.51 -25.28 -1.86
C GLN A 531 3.26 -24.07 -2.76
N MET A 532 3.91 -24.04 -3.92
CA MET A 532 3.70 -23.00 -4.94
C MET A 532 2.22 -22.84 -5.33
N SER A 533 1.49 -23.95 -5.53
CA SER A 533 0.07 -23.90 -5.92
C SER A 533 -0.82 -23.24 -4.87
N TRP A 534 -0.51 -23.40 -3.58
CA TRP A 534 -1.22 -22.73 -2.49
C TRP A 534 -0.99 -21.23 -2.49
N ILE A 535 0.28 -20.80 -2.57
CA ILE A 535 0.65 -19.38 -2.61
C ILE A 535 -0.02 -18.71 -3.81
N ALA A 536 0.06 -19.33 -5.00
CA ALA A 536 -0.60 -18.83 -6.19
C ALA A 536 -2.12 -18.78 -6.02
N GLY A 537 -2.74 -19.85 -5.52
CA GLY A 537 -4.20 -19.92 -5.32
C GLY A 537 -4.72 -18.86 -4.35
N ALA A 538 -4.06 -18.69 -3.20
CA ALA A 538 -4.39 -17.66 -2.21
C ALA A 538 -4.30 -16.26 -2.81
N GLN A 539 -3.18 -15.94 -3.49
CA GLN A 539 -2.99 -14.61 -4.05
C GLN A 539 -3.90 -14.32 -5.25
N GLU A 540 -4.30 -15.33 -6.04
CA GLU A 540 -5.32 -15.19 -7.08
C GLU A 540 -6.73 -15.02 -6.51
N PHE A 541 -7.05 -15.70 -5.39
CA PHE A 541 -8.32 -15.50 -4.69
C PHE A 541 -8.43 -14.07 -4.15
N GLU A 542 -7.40 -13.59 -3.46
CA GLU A 542 -7.30 -12.22 -2.97
C GLU A 542 -7.45 -11.19 -4.10
N ALA A 543 -6.77 -11.38 -5.22
CA ALA A 543 -6.79 -10.43 -6.34
C ALA A 543 -8.09 -10.44 -7.13
N ASN A 544 -8.73 -11.60 -7.35
CA ASN A 544 -9.85 -11.72 -8.29
C ASN A 544 -11.23 -11.83 -7.62
N GLN A 545 -11.28 -12.33 -6.38
CA GLN A 545 -12.55 -12.63 -5.70
C GLN A 545 -12.78 -11.77 -4.47
N LEU A 546 -11.70 -11.43 -3.75
CA LEU A 546 -11.81 -10.68 -2.50
C LEU A 546 -11.51 -9.19 -2.69
N PHE A 547 -10.24 -8.80 -2.74
CA PHE A 547 -9.84 -7.39 -2.61
C PHE A 547 -9.79 -6.61 -3.92
N GLY A 548 -9.52 -7.30 -5.03
CA GLY A 548 -9.23 -6.69 -6.31
C GLY A 548 -7.72 -6.62 -6.60
N PRO A 549 -7.32 -6.57 -7.88
CA PRO A 549 -5.92 -6.76 -8.28
C PRO A 549 -4.99 -5.65 -7.80
N ASN A 550 -5.50 -4.43 -7.62
CA ASN A 550 -4.69 -3.28 -7.22
C ASN A 550 -4.65 -3.07 -5.70
N ALA A 551 -5.28 -3.94 -4.89
CA ALA A 551 -5.23 -3.85 -3.43
C ALA A 551 -3.85 -4.25 -2.88
N VAL A 552 -3.32 -3.47 -1.94
CA VAL A 552 -2.03 -3.76 -1.30
C VAL A 552 -2.27 -4.64 -0.08
N ILE A 553 -1.70 -5.84 -0.11
CA ILE A 553 -1.83 -6.82 0.96
C ILE A 553 -0.49 -6.95 1.68
N MET A 554 -0.49 -6.81 3.00
CA MET A 554 0.65 -7.09 3.84
C MET A 554 0.85 -8.59 3.93
N ARG A 555 2.04 -9.07 3.55
CA ARG A 555 2.39 -10.50 3.60
C ARG A 555 3.54 -10.74 4.55
N ASN A 556 3.36 -11.72 5.42
CA ASN A 556 4.27 -12.08 6.50
C ASN A 556 4.13 -13.57 6.81
N GLY A 557 5.18 -14.15 7.42
CA GLY A 557 5.12 -15.52 7.98
C GLY A 557 4.70 -15.58 9.44
N THR A 558 4.92 -14.49 10.19
CA THR A 558 4.57 -14.40 11.60
C THR A 558 4.38 -12.93 12.02
N SER A 559 3.79 -12.72 13.19
CA SER A 559 3.55 -11.43 13.85
C SER A 559 3.59 -11.64 15.37
N HIS A 560 3.38 -10.58 16.14
CA HIS A 560 3.24 -10.67 17.59
C HIS A 560 2.14 -11.64 18.08
N ASP A 561 1.16 -11.99 17.24
CA ASP A 561 0.06 -12.90 17.62
C ASP A 561 0.35 -14.38 17.45
N GLU A 562 1.43 -14.71 16.75
CA GLU A 562 1.66 -16.05 16.24
C GLU A 562 3.02 -16.59 16.67
N SER A 563 3.19 -17.92 16.58
CA SER A 563 4.51 -18.53 16.72
C SER A 563 5.39 -18.25 15.49
N GLY A 564 6.71 -18.28 15.68
CA GLY A 564 7.69 -18.16 14.61
C GLY A 564 8.11 -19.52 14.02
N ASN A 565 9.31 -19.55 13.44
CA ASN A 565 9.98 -20.75 12.94
C ASN A 565 11.49 -20.62 13.25
N GLY A 566 12.08 -21.69 13.79
CA GLY A 566 13.49 -21.71 14.19
C GLY A 566 14.49 -21.66 13.04
N ASN A 567 14.05 -21.95 11.81
CA ASN A 567 14.90 -21.93 10.62
C ASN A 567 14.91 -20.53 9.98
N GLN A 568 15.97 -19.77 10.27
CA GLN A 568 16.17 -18.41 9.77
C GLN A 568 16.21 -18.32 8.23
N TRP A 569 16.87 -19.28 7.58
CA TRP A 569 16.98 -19.31 6.13
C TRP A 569 15.64 -19.64 5.47
N SER A 570 14.83 -20.53 6.07
CA SER A 570 13.44 -20.75 5.65
C SER A 570 12.66 -19.44 5.75
N MET A 571 12.66 -18.77 6.89
CA MET A 571 11.93 -17.50 7.06
C MET A 571 12.41 -16.38 6.14
N MET A 572 13.72 -16.30 5.85
CA MET A 572 14.27 -15.38 4.84
C MET A 572 13.73 -15.70 3.44
N ALA A 573 13.73 -16.97 3.03
CA ALA A 573 13.18 -17.38 1.74
C ALA A 573 11.68 -17.06 1.64
N ARG A 574 10.92 -17.28 2.72
CA ARG A 574 9.49 -16.93 2.78
C ARG A 574 9.27 -15.42 2.70
N TYR A 575 10.13 -14.62 3.33
CA TYR A 575 10.14 -13.17 3.12
C TYR A 575 10.44 -12.79 1.66
N ALA A 576 11.36 -13.51 1.00
CA ALA A 576 11.62 -13.31 -0.43
C ALA A 576 10.39 -13.64 -1.30
N VAL A 577 9.54 -14.59 -0.91
CA VAL A 577 8.25 -14.78 -1.58
C VAL A 577 7.37 -13.54 -1.40
N CYS A 578 7.21 -13.07 -0.16
CA CYS A 578 6.43 -11.87 0.15
C CYS A 578 6.91 -10.64 -0.62
N ALA A 579 8.23 -10.44 -0.72
CA ALA A 579 8.86 -9.30 -1.38
C ALA A 579 8.82 -9.38 -2.91
N ALA A 580 8.66 -10.57 -3.49
CA ALA A 580 8.42 -10.75 -4.92
C ALA A 580 6.94 -10.63 -5.31
N SER A 581 6.03 -10.83 -4.37
CA SER A 581 4.60 -10.65 -4.56
C SER A 581 4.18 -9.17 -4.48
N TYR A 582 3.12 -8.82 -5.22
CA TYR A 582 2.51 -7.49 -5.12
C TYR A 582 1.85 -7.29 -3.76
N GLY A 583 2.23 -6.24 -3.02
CA GLY A 583 1.81 -6.00 -1.64
C GLY A 583 2.88 -5.26 -0.85
N SER A 584 2.83 -5.34 0.48
CA SER A 584 3.86 -4.78 1.38
C SER A 584 4.41 -5.90 2.27
N PRO A 585 5.63 -6.41 2.02
CA PRO A 585 6.18 -7.50 2.81
C PRO A 585 6.55 -7.02 4.22
N MET A 586 6.34 -7.88 5.21
CA MET A 586 6.56 -7.57 6.61
C MET A 586 7.30 -8.71 7.34
N VAL A 587 8.16 -8.34 8.29
CA VAL A 587 8.79 -9.27 9.24
C VAL A 587 8.53 -8.82 10.67
N PHE A 588 8.46 -9.79 11.59
CA PHE A 588 8.45 -9.55 13.02
C PHE A 588 9.87 -9.66 13.59
N MET A 589 10.19 -8.90 14.64
CA MET A 589 11.56 -8.79 15.19
C MET A 589 12.26 -10.12 15.52
N GLY A 590 11.51 -11.16 15.91
CA GLY A 590 12.08 -12.48 16.21
C GLY A 590 12.41 -13.32 14.96
N GLN A 591 11.90 -12.93 13.79
CA GLN A 591 12.02 -13.72 12.56
C GLN A 591 13.46 -13.79 12.01
N PRO A 592 14.22 -12.68 11.87
CA PRO A 592 15.62 -12.76 11.44
C PRO A 592 16.49 -13.59 12.39
N LEU A 593 16.10 -13.65 13.67
CA LEU A 593 16.80 -14.39 14.72
C LEU A 593 16.36 -15.86 14.84
N GLY A 594 15.30 -16.26 14.14
CA GLY A 594 14.78 -17.63 14.21
C GLY A 594 14.18 -17.96 15.58
N VAL A 595 13.45 -17.01 16.18
CA VAL A 595 12.66 -17.28 17.40
C VAL A 595 11.49 -18.19 17.02
N PRO A 596 11.40 -19.43 17.54
CA PRO A 596 10.42 -20.41 17.06
C PRO A 596 9.04 -20.28 17.75
N HIS A 597 8.97 -19.63 18.91
CA HIS A 597 7.76 -19.54 19.72
C HIS A 597 7.13 -18.15 19.65
N LYS A 598 5.87 -18.05 20.11
CA LYS A 598 5.19 -16.77 20.28
C LYS A 598 5.81 -16.02 21.47
N ILE A 599 6.29 -14.81 21.22
CA ILE A 599 6.84 -13.93 22.26
C ILE A 599 5.72 -13.47 23.19
N ASN A 600 5.90 -13.68 24.49
CA ASN A 600 4.96 -13.34 25.55
C ASN A 600 5.32 -11.98 26.17
N PHE A 601 4.68 -10.93 25.67
CA PHE A 601 4.78 -9.56 26.19
C PHE A 601 3.64 -9.18 27.15
N GLU A 602 2.66 -10.06 27.36
CA GLU A 602 1.50 -9.79 28.22
C GLU A 602 1.74 -10.29 29.66
N SER A 603 2.14 -11.55 29.80
CA SER A 603 2.26 -12.21 31.10
C SER A 603 3.70 -12.31 31.60
N SER A 604 4.67 -11.85 30.80
CA SER A 604 6.10 -11.95 31.08
C SER A 604 6.86 -10.77 30.49
N TRP A 605 7.92 -10.35 31.18
CA TRP A 605 8.95 -9.48 30.62
C TRP A 605 9.91 -10.35 29.80
N GLU A 606 9.41 -10.90 28.68
CA GLU A 606 10.20 -11.85 27.90
C GLU A 606 11.48 -11.21 27.35
N ASN A 607 12.54 -12.00 27.35
CA ASN A 607 13.87 -11.61 26.89
C ASN A 607 14.26 -12.53 25.72
N ILE A 608 14.71 -11.91 24.62
CA ILE A 608 15.21 -12.59 23.41
C ILE A 608 16.73 -12.41 23.19
N GLN A 609 17.45 -11.87 24.17
CA GLN A 609 18.90 -11.67 24.17
C GLN A 609 19.72 -12.90 23.76
N PRO A 610 19.40 -14.15 24.20
CA PRO A 610 20.15 -15.33 23.76
C PRO A 610 20.12 -15.50 22.23
N PHE A 611 19.01 -15.14 21.58
CA PHE A 611 18.91 -15.19 20.12
C PHE A 611 19.74 -14.09 19.45
N TRP A 612 19.84 -12.90 20.04
CA TRP A 612 20.77 -11.89 19.53
C TRP A 612 22.23 -12.36 19.57
N GLN A 613 22.63 -13.03 20.65
CA GLN A 613 24.01 -13.48 20.85
C GLN A 613 24.37 -14.68 19.97
N ASP A 614 23.49 -15.69 19.93
CA ASP A 614 23.81 -16.97 19.31
C ASP A 614 23.36 -17.05 17.84
N HIS A 615 22.36 -16.24 17.44
CA HIS A 615 21.61 -16.43 16.21
C HIS A 615 21.64 -15.22 15.26
N ASN A 616 22.20 -14.06 15.63
CA ASN A 616 22.28 -12.90 14.72
C ASN A 616 23.30 -13.11 13.58
N ASP A 617 22.91 -13.85 12.53
CA ASP A 617 23.76 -14.20 11.39
C ASP A 617 23.84 -13.06 10.36
N ALA A 618 25.05 -12.53 10.18
CA ALA A 618 25.33 -11.46 9.22
C ALA A 618 24.96 -11.83 7.76
N ASN A 619 25.03 -13.10 7.37
CA ASN A 619 24.67 -13.55 6.03
C ASN A 619 23.15 -13.56 5.82
N VAL A 620 22.39 -13.92 6.85
CA VAL A 620 20.92 -13.84 6.83
C VAL A 620 20.50 -12.38 6.71
N ASN A 621 21.08 -11.50 7.54
CA ASN A 621 20.83 -10.06 7.53
C ASN A 621 21.15 -9.43 6.17
N GLU A 622 22.31 -9.78 5.61
CA GLU A 622 22.74 -9.35 4.28
C GLU A 622 21.75 -9.78 3.19
N MET A 623 21.17 -10.97 3.31
CA MET A 623 20.20 -11.45 2.33
C MET A 623 18.87 -10.69 2.41
N TYR A 624 18.35 -10.41 3.61
CA TYR A 624 17.21 -9.49 3.80
C TYR A 624 17.49 -8.14 3.14
N ARG A 625 18.68 -7.57 3.36
CA ARG A 625 19.10 -6.30 2.76
C ARG A 625 19.09 -6.34 1.23
N ARG A 626 19.62 -7.39 0.62
CA ARG A 626 19.63 -7.56 -0.85
C ARG A 626 18.23 -7.72 -1.43
N ILE A 627 17.34 -8.47 -0.77
CA ILE A 627 15.93 -8.60 -1.16
C ILE A 627 15.25 -7.23 -1.15
N ASN A 628 15.43 -6.47 -0.07
CA ASN A 628 14.87 -5.13 0.07
C ASN A 628 15.42 -4.15 -0.96
N GLN A 629 16.72 -4.18 -1.24
CA GLN A 629 17.34 -3.38 -2.29
C GLN A 629 16.83 -3.75 -3.69
N ALA A 630 16.66 -5.04 -3.98
CA ALA A 630 16.10 -5.51 -5.25
C ALA A 630 14.68 -4.98 -5.44
N ARG A 631 13.83 -5.11 -4.42
CA ARG A 631 12.45 -4.59 -4.44
C ARG A 631 12.39 -3.08 -4.61
N ALA A 632 13.21 -2.33 -3.87
CA ALA A 632 13.27 -0.87 -3.97
C ALA A 632 13.82 -0.39 -5.33
N GLY A 633 14.74 -1.15 -5.93
CA GLY A 633 15.38 -0.81 -7.21
C GLY A 633 14.58 -1.19 -8.45
N GLU A 634 13.59 -2.08 -8.35
CA GLU A 634 12.88 -2.62 -9.52
C GLU A 634 11.36 -2.46 -9.37
N SER A 635 10.78 -1.55 -10.16
CA SER A 635 9.34 -1.22 -10.11
C SER A 635 8.42 -2.40 -10.42
N ALA A 636 8.89 -3.41 -11.17
CA ALA A 636 8.15 -4.64 -11.42
C ALA A 636 7.73 -5.36 -10.13
N LEU A 637 8.60 -5.40 -9.12
CA LEU A 637 8.32 -6.10 -7.85
C LEU A 637 7.27 -5.38 -7.00
N ARG A 638 6.91 -4.14 -7.35
CA ARG A 638 5.88 -3.32 -6.69
C ARG A 638 4.65 -3.10 -7.57
N SER A 639 4.54 -3.83 -8.67
CA SER A 639 3.41 -3.75 -9.58
C SER A 639 2.45 -4.90 -9.39
N PHE A 640 1.15 -4.64 -9.59
CA PHE A 640 0.14 -5.69 -9.58
C PHE A 640 0.16 -6.55 -10.84
N HIS A 641 0.89 -6.14 -11.90
CA HIS A 641 1.00 -6.95 -13.10
C HIS A 641 1.98 -8.11 -12.87
N ARG A 642 1.41 -9.32 -12.82
CA ARG A 642 2.18 -10.55 -12.66
C ARG A 642 1.52 -11.74 -13.34
N THR A 643 2.28 -12.82 -13.46
CA THR A 643 1.79 -14.14 -13.82
C THR A 643 2.63 -15.21 -13.14
N PHE A 644 1.99 -16.23 -12.58
CA PHE A 644 2.69 -17.35 -11.96
C PHE A 644 3.18 -18.32 -13.04
N LEU A 645 4.48 -18.65 -13.00
CA LEU A 645 5.13 -19.40 -14.07
C LEU A 645 4.87 -20.89 -13.91
N LYS A 646 4.64 -21.56 -15.03
CA LYS A 646 4.41 -23.01 -15.08
C LYS A 646 5.62 -23.71 -15.67
N LYS A 647 5.79 -24.98 -15.32
CA LYS A 647 6.79 -25.85 -15.94
C LYS A 647 6.54 -25.92 -17.44
N MET A 648 7.60 -25.79 -18.22
CA MET A 648 7.57 -25.91 -19.67
C MET A 648 7.21 -27.34 -20.10
N ASN A 649 7.76 -28.32 -19.38
CA ASN A 649 7.48 -29.73 -19.64
C ASN A 649 6.45 -30.25 -18.62
N GLY A 650 5.43 -30.97 -19.10
CA GLY A 650 4.41 -31.60 -18.26
C GLY A 650 3.32 -30.67 -17.70
N GLY A 651 3.47 -29.35 -17.80
CA GLY A 651 2.52 -28.36 -17.30
C GLY A 651 2.42 -28.28 -15.77
N GLY A 652 1.60 -27.36 -15.27
CA GLY A 652 1.42 -27.13 -13.83
C GLY A 652 2.62 -26.43 -13.15
N TYR A 653 2.59 -26.36 -11.83
CA TYR A 653 3.67 -25.78 -11.02
C TYR A 653 4.71 -26.85 -10.62
N ASN A 654 5.90 -26.38 -10.26
CA ASN A 654 6.79 -27.14 -9.38
C ASN A 654 6.44 -26.72 -7.95
N GLU A 655 5.92 -27.64 -7.14
CA GLU A 655 5.39 -27.28 -5.81
C GLU A 655 6.48 -26.80 -4.84
N SER A 656 7.74 -27.19 -5.07
CA SER A 656 8.90 -26.83 -4.25
C SER A 656 9.58 -25.53 -4.69
N ILE A 657 9.07 -24.84 -5.72
CA ILE A 657 9.67 -23.59 -6.23
C ILE A 657 8.58 -22.54 -6.43
N PHE A 658 8.62 -21.48 -5.63
CA PHE A 658 7.84 -20.29 -5.91
C PHE A 658 8.34 -19.66 -7.20
N SER A 659 7.44 -19.36 -8.13
CA SER A 659 7.83 -18.93 -9.48
C SER A 659 6.82 -17.92 -10.04
N VAL A 660 7.26 -16.67 -10.20
CA VAL A 660 6.42 -15.56 -10.66
C VAL A 660 7.20 -14.67 -11.62
N ALA A 661 6.53 -14.18 -12.66
CA ALA A 661 7.01 -13.08 -13.47
C ALA A 661 6.19 -11.84 -13.15
N ALA A 662 6.85 -10.72 -12.87
CA ALA A 662 6.23 -9.42 -12.58
C ALA A 662 6.77 -8.36 -13.55
N TRP A 663 5.95 -7.33 -13.84
CA TRP A 663 6.37 -6.24 -14.71
C TRP A 663 5.73 -4.90 -14.34
N SER A 664 6.43 -3.81 -14.66
CA SER A 664 5.94 -2.45 -14.36
C SER A 664 4.82 -2.01 -15.30
N ASP A 665 4.08 -0.96 -14.91
CA ASP A 665 3.27 -0.18 -15.84
C ASP A 665 4.09 0.32 -17.04
N PRO A 666 3.46 0.58 -18.20
CA PRO A 666 4.17 1.00 -19.40
C PRO A 666 4.74 2.41 -19.22
N LEU A 667 6.04 2.57 -19.44
CA LEU A 667 6.64 3.90 -19.56
C LEU A 667 6.22 4.48 -20.91
N LYS A 668 5.18 5.35 -20.91
CA LYS A 668 4.76 6.08 -22.11
C LYS A 668 5.78 7.17 -22.43
N PHE A 669 6.65 6.91 -23.41
CA PHE A 669 7.51 7.92 -24.00
C PHE A 669 6.96 8.32 -25.38
N TRP A 670 6.74 9.63 -25.61
CA TRP A 670 6.02 10.15 -26.78
C TRP A 670 6.70 9.87 -28.14
N LEU A 671 7.93 9.36 -28.13
CA LEU A 671 8.71 8.99 -29.32
C LEU A 671 8.54 7.51 -29.74
N PHE A 672 7.89 6.68 -28.93
CA PHE A 672 7.73 5.25 -29.22
C PHE A 672 6.27 4.81 -29.38
N ALA A 673 6.07 3.89 -30.32
CA ALA A 673 4.83 3.14 -30.45
C ALA A 673 4.69 2.00 -29.41
N THR A 674 5.81 1.45 -28.90
CA THR A 674 5.82 0.33 -27.94
C THR A 674 6.42 0.77 -26.60
N PRO A 675 5.66 0.74 -25.49
CA PRO A 675 6.17 1.16 -24.19
C PRO A 675 7.08 0.10 -23.54
N LEU A 676 8.22 0.54 -22.98
CA LEU A 676 9.13 -0.33 -22.20
C LEU A 676 8.65 -0.51 -20.76
N ARG A 677 9.10 -1.61 -20.12
CA ARG A 677 8.73 -2.03 -18.76
C ARG A 677 9.93 -2.68 -18.06
N SER A 678 10.03 -2.52 -16.74
CA SER A 678 10.87 -3.40 -15.90
C SER A 678 10.20 -4.78 -15.85
N ILE A 679 10.99 -5.86 -15.94
CA ILE A 679 10.52 -7.24 -15.95
C ILE A 679 11.43 -8.05 -15.03
N VAL A 680 10.84 -8.74 -14.05
CA VAL A 680 11.57 -9.63 -13.13
C VAL A 680 10.92 -11.00 -13.12
N LEU A 681 11.73 -12.05 -13.25
CA LEU A 681 11.35 -13.43 -12.97
C LEU A 681 11.90 -13.81 -11.59
N ALA A 682 11.03 -13.99 -10.61
CA ALA A 682 11.42 -14.36 -9.25
C ALA A 682 11.21 -15.85 -9.01
N PHE A 683 12.25 -16.51 -8.53
CA PHE A 683 12.27 -17.90 -8.15
C PHE A 683 12.79 -18.04 -6.71
N VAL A 684 12.06 -18.76 -5.87
CA VAL A 684 12.46 -19.03 -4.48
C VAL A 684 12.35 -20.53 -4.22
N ASN A 685 13.41 -21.12 -3.69
CA ASN A 685 13.40 -22.49 -3.23
C ASN A 685 12.51 -22.61 -1.97
N LEU A 686 11.40 -23.35 -2.08
CA LEU A 686 10.50 -23.58 -0.96
C LEU A 686 10.90 -24.83 -0.14
N ASP A 687 11.73 -25.69 -0.71
CA ASP A 687 12.26 -26.89 -0.05
C ASP A 687 13.41 -26.50 0.91
N THR A 688 13.18 -26.78 2.19
CA THR A 688 14.10 -26.43 3.27
C THR A 688 15.31 -27.36 3.38
N ASP A 689 15.27 -28.51 2.69
CA ASP A 689 16.32 -29.53 2.73
C ASP A 689 16.95 -29.81 1.36
N GLY A 690 16.18 -29.59 0.28
CA GLY A 690 16.56 -29.89 -1.09
C GLY A 690 17.05 -28.70 -1.91
N SER A 691 17.38 -28.97 -3.17
CA SER A 691 17.78 -27.97 -4.17
C SER A 691 17.09 -28.30 -5.50
N PRO A 692 15.78 -28.07 -5.58
CA PRO A 692 15.00 -28.40 -6.76
C PRO A 692 15.46 -27.58 -7.97
N SER A 693 15.19 -28.09 -9.16
CA SER A 693 15.44 -27.39 -10.42
C SER A 693 14.33 -27.71 -11.41
N ASP A 694 14.05 -26.77 -12.31
CA ASP A 694 13.05 -26.97 -13.35
C ASP A 694 13.25 -26.00 -14.53
N LEU A 695 12.51 -26.26 -15.61
CA LEU A 695 12.45 -25.40 -16.79
C LEU A 695 11.07 -24.75 -16.88
N TYR A 696 11.02 -23.41 -16.90
CA TYR A 696 9.78 -22.65 -16.88
C TYR A 696 9.40 -22.10 -18.25
N ALA A 697 8.13 -22.26 -18.61
CA ALA A 697 7.56 -21.62 -19.79
C ALA A 697 7.37 -20.13 -19.54
N ILE A 698 7.65 -19.32 -20.58
CA ILE A 698 7.43 -17.88 -20.55
C ILE A 698 6.12 -17.56 -21.30
N PRO A 699 5.07 -17.11 -20.59
CA PRO A 699 3.75 -16.98 -21.16
C PRO A 699 3.66 -15.78 -22.11
N ALA A 700 2.75 -15.86 -23.08
CA ALA A 700 2.62 -14.88 -24.16
C ALA A 700 2.25 -13.46 -23.67
N ASP A 701 1.57 -13.37 -22.53
CA ASP A 701 1.15 -12.13 -21.87
C ASP A 701 2.30 -11.39 -21.19
N LEU A 702 3.42 -12.05 -20.87
CA LEU A 702 4.62 -11.36 -20.41
C LEU A 702 5.10 -10.38 -21.50
N PRO A 703 5.19 -9.07 -21.23
CA PRO A 703 5.36 -8.05 -22.26
C PRO A 703 6.83 -7.88 -22.67
N LEU A 704 7.46 -8.98 -23.12
CA LEU A 704 8.75 -8.93 -23.80
C LEU A 704 8.60 -8.23 -25.14
N VAL A 705 9.60 -7.44 -25.51
CA VAL A 705 9.65 -6.73 -26.79
C VAL A 705 10.23 -7.66 -27.83
N ASP A 706 9.41 -8.03 -28.81
CA ASP A 706 9.84 -8.87 -29.92
C ASP A 706 10.79 -8.12 -30.86
N SER A 707 11.62 -8.89 -31.55
CA SER A 707 12.43 -8.35 -32.64
C SER A 707 11.54 -7.93 -33.81
N THR A 708 11.89 -6.85 -34.48
CA THR A 708 11.24 -6.43 -35.74
C THR A 708 12.14 -6.76 -36.93
N ALA A 709 11.62 -6.59 -38.15
CA ALA A 709 12.41 -6.78 -39.37
C ALA A 709 13.65 -5.86 -39.43
N ASP A 710 13.57 -4.68 -38.80
CA ASP A 710 14.63 -3.66 -38.83
C ASP A 710 15.52 -3.69 -37.58
N VAL A 711 15.06 -4.28 -36.47
CA VAL A 711 15.78 -4.27 -35.20
C VAL A 711 15.63 -5.58 -34.43
N THR A 712 16.76 -6.26 -34.19
CA THR A 712 16.81 -7.39 -33.26
C THR A 712 16.93 -6.91 -31.82
N MET A 713 16.06 -7.42 -30.95
CA MET A 713 16.01 -7.13 -29.53
C MET A 713 16.61 -8.29 -28.75
N TYR A 714 17.59 -7.99 -27.90
CA TYR A 714 18.19 -8.98 -27.00
C TYR A 714 17.94 -8.60 -25.55
N TYR A 715 17.75 -9.62 -24.72
CA TYR A 715 17.64 -9.56 -23.28
C TYR A 715 18.83 -10.25 -22.64
N GLN A 716 19.30 -9.68 -21.54
CA GLN A 716 20.25 -10.30 -20.62
C GLN A 716 19.61 -10.35 -19.23
N ALA A 717 19.86 -11.44 -18.50
CA ALA A 717 19.33 -11.65 -17.17
C ALA A 717 20.38 -11.29 -16.10
N TYR A 718 19.93 -10.68 -15.01
CA TYR A 718 20.75 -10.28 -13.87
C TYR A 718 20.06 -10.71 -12.58
N ASN A 719 20.76 -11.41 -11.68
CA ASN A 719 20.19 -11.80 -10.40
C ASN A 719 20.34 -10.67 -9.37
N LEU A 720 19.23 -9.98 -9.08
CA LEU A 720 19.20 -8.78 -8.25
C LEU A 720 19.60 -9.01 -6.79
N VAL A 721 19.46 -10.24 -6.29
CA VAL A 721 19.80 -10.60 -4.90
C VAL A 721 21.18 -11.27 -4.78
N SER A 722 21.91 -11.38 -5.89
CA SER A 722 23.29 -11.85 -5.91
C SER A 722 24.22 -10.86 -5.19
N ALA A 723 25.40 -11.33 -4.77
CA ALA A 723 26.50 -10.45 -4.34
C ALA A 723 27.01 -9.55 -5.49
N THR A 724 26.76 -9.95 -6.74
CA THR A 724 27.13 -9.20 -7.95
C THR A 724 25.91 -8.95 -8.85
N PRO A 725 24.97 -8.08 -8.43
CA PRO A 725 23.68 -7.93 -9.11
C PRO A 725 23.74 -7.25 -10.49
N ASP A 726 24.92 -6.74 -10.87
CA ASP A 726 25.18 -6.17 -12.19
C ASP A 726 25.94 -7.13 -13.12
N ASP A 727 26.30 -8.34 -12.66
CA ASP A 727 26.88 -9.38 -13.50
C ASP A 727 25.77 -10.16 -14.23
N PRO A 728 25.93 -10.42 -15.55
CA PRO A 728 24.96 -11.21 -16.29
C PRO A 728 24.99 -12.67 -15.87
N VAL A 729 23.81 -13.28 -15.68
CA VAL A 729 23.70 -14.72 -15.37
C VAL A 729 23.62 -15.59 -16.62
N TRP A 730 23.14 -15.06 -17.76
CA TRP A 730 23.19 -15.83 -19.01
C TRP A 730 24.53 -15.63 -19.73
N PRO A 731 25.10 -16.72 -20.28
CA PRO A 731 26.39 -16.67 -20.98
C PRO A 731 26.35 -15.81 -22.25
N ALA A 732 25.16 -15.62 -22.83
CA ALA A 732 24.91 -14.74 -23.96
C ALA A 732 23.50 -14.14 -23.89
N PRO A 733 23.29 -12.91 -24.41
CA PRO A 733 21.95 -12.34 -24.55
C PRO A 733 21.05 -13.15 -25.49
N ARG A 734 19.74 -13.13 -25.22
CA ARG A 734 18.71 -13.94 -25.89
C ARG A 734 17.58 -13.07 -26.43
N THR A 735 16.96 -13.43 -27.54
CA THR A 735 15.78 -12.71 -28.06
C THR A 735 14.52 -13.10 -27.27
N ALA A 736 13.46 -12.28 -27.34
CA ALA A 736 12.16 -12.67 -26.77
C ALA A 736 11.64 -13.99 -27.36
N GLU A 737 11.83 -14.21 -28.67
CA GLU A 737 11.50 -15.46 -29.36
C GLU A 737 12.27 -16.66 -28.78
N ASP A 738 13.59 -16.52 -28.57
CA ASP A 738 14.41 -17.57 -27.94
C ASP A 738 13.93 -17.89 -26.52
N ILE A 739 13.68 -16.85 -25.71
CA ILE A 739 13.21 -16.99 -24.33
C ILE A 739 11.86 -17.72 -24.28
N ARG A 740 10.93 -17.41 -25.20
CA ARG A 740 9.63 -18.09 -25.29
C ARG A 740 9.75 -19.52 -25.80
N ALA A 741 10.60 -19.75 -26.80
CA ALA A 741 10.78 -21.06 -27.43
C ALA A 741 11.51 -22.07 -26.53
N ASN A 742 12.46 -21.59 -25.72
CA ASN A 742 13.34 -22.44 -24.90
C ASN A 742 13.07 -22.35 -23.39
N GLY A 743 12.25 -21.39 -22.94
CA GLY A 743 11.95 -21.18 -21.53
C GLY A 743 13.14 -20.64 -20.73
N VAL A 744 12.97 -20.59 -19.41
CA VAL A 744 14.01 -20.18 -18.45
C VAL A 744 14.25 -21.32 -17.45
N GLY A 745 15.44 -21.88 -17.48
CA GLY A 745 15.88 -22.92 -16.56
C GLY A 745 16.36 -22.32 -15.25
N VAL A 746 15.93 -22.91 -14.13
CA VAL A 746 16.30 -22.48 -12.78
C VAL A 746 16.91 -23.67 -12.05
N VAL A 747 18.08 -23.46 -11.48
CA VAL A 747 18.82 -24.45 -10.70
C VAL A 747 19.25 -23.76 -9.41
N PHE A 748 18.83 -24.32 -8.29
CA PHE A 748 19.34 -23.95 -6.97
C PHE A 748 20.51 -24.85 -6.60
N SER A 749 21.50 -24.28 -5.92
CA SER A 749 22.68 -24.98 -5.41
C SER A 749 22.56 -25.32 -3.92
N MET A 750 21.61 -24.69 -3.22
CA MET A 750 21.38 -24.90 -1.80
C MET A 750 19.90 -24.75 -1.41
N PRO A 751 19.49 -25.28 -0.24
CA PRO A 751 18.18 -25.02 0.35
C PRO A 751 17.92 -23.53 0.55
N ASN A 752 16.66 -23.10 0.48
CA ASN A 752 16.22 -21.72 0.72
C ASN A 752 16.84 -20.64 -0.20
N GLU A 753 17.50 -21.03 -1.29
CA GLU A 753 18.09 -20.09 -2.24
C GLU A 753 17.03 -19.23 -2.96
N VAL A 754 17.37 -17.97 -3.23
CA VAL A 754 16.51 -16.97 -3.87
C VAL A 754 17.19 -16.44 -5.12
N GLN A 755 16.45 -16.33 -6.22
CA GLN A 755 16.91 -15.75 -7.47
C GLN A 755 15.85 -14.79 -8.03
N TYR A 756 16.19 -13.50 -8.16
CA TYR A 756 15.34 -12.51 -8.82
C TYR A 756 15.99 -12.05 -10.12
N LEU A 757 15.55 -12.60 -11.24
CA LEU A 757 16.15 -12.36 -12.55
C LEU A 757 15.51 -11.15 -13.23
N SER A 758 16.20 -10.00 -13.20
CA SER A 758 15.82 -8.82 -13.99
C SER A 758 16.20 -9.03 -15.45
N LEU A 759 15.21 -8.96 -16.35
CA LEU A 759 15.41 -9.09 -17.79
C LEU A 759 15.62 -7.71 -18.40
N ARG A 760 16.85 -7.38 -18.75
CA ARG A 760 17.21 -6.07 -19.31
C ARG A 760 17.52 -6.19 -20.79
N ILE A 761 16.96 -5.29 -21.59
CA ILE A 761 17.31 -5.20 -23.02
C ILE A 761 18.79 -4.83 -23.13
N VAL A 762 19.54 -5.38 -24.08
CA VAL A 762 20.94 -5.02 -24.34
C VAL A 762 21.17 -4.79 -25.83
N ASP A 763 22.09 -3.89 -26.17
CA ASP A 763 22.49 -3.66 -27.56
C ASP A 763 23.58 -4.67 -27.95
N CYS A 764 23.25 -5.57 -28.87
CA CYS A 764 24.22 -6.49 -29.47
C CYS A 764 24.43 -6.04 -30.92
N VAL A 765 25.57 -5.43 -31.23
CA VAL A 765 25.91 -5.12 -32.61
C VAL A 765 26.27 -6.43 -33.31
N ALA A 766 25.45 -6.82 -34.30
CA ALA A 766 25.56 -8.09 -35.03
C ALA A 766 26.94 -8.38 -35.68
N GLU A 767 27.81 -7.38 -35.84
CA GLU A 767 29.19 -7.58 -36.32
C GLU A 767 30.12 -8.27 -35.30
N GLU A 768 29.79 -8.26 -34.00
CA GLU A 768 30.66 -8.80 -32.93
C GLU A 768 30.51 -10.32 -32.72
N LEU A 769 29.46 -10.95 -33.27
CA LEU A 769 29.27 -12.41 -33.17
C LEU A 769 30.01 -13.20 -34.26
N GLY A 770 30.54 -12.52 -35.30
CA GLY A 770 31.17 -13.16 -36.46
C GLY A 770 32.70 -13.30 -36.42
N ARG A 771 33.40 -12.76 -35.42
CA ARG A 771 34.87 -12.77 -35.35
C ARG A 771 35.35 -13.33 -34.03
N GLY A 772 35.90 -14.55 -34.05
CA GLY A 772 36.53 -15.17 -32.89
C GLY A 772 37.70 -14.33 -32.36
N GLY A 773 37.53 -13.72 -31.19
CA GLY A 773 38.55 -12.92 -30.51
C GLY A 773 38.14 -12.66 -29.07
N ALA A 774 39.06 -12.90 -28.14
CA ALA A 774 38.83 -13.05 -26.70
C ALA A 774 38.71 -11.75 -25.89
N ASP A 775 38.05 -10.71 -26.42
CA ASP A 775 37.89 -9.44 -25.71
C ASP A 775 36.52 -8.83 -26.01
N ARG A 776 35.50 -9.18 -25.19
CA ARG A 776 34.10 -8.78 -25.39
C ARG A 776 33.72 -7.67 -24.41
N SER A 777 33.76 -6.41 -24.84
CA SER A 777 33.14 -5.32 -24.08
C SER A 777 31.64 -5.24 -24.41
N ILE A 778 30.80 -6.02 -23.72
CA ILE A 778 29.35 -5.83 -23.74
C ILE A 778 29.08 -4.40 -23.23
N ARG A 779 28.47 -3.54 -24.06
CA ARG A 779 28.09 -2.20 -23.63
C ARG A 779 26.73 -2.27 -22.91
N TYR A 780 26.80 -2.33 -21.59
CA TYR A 780 25.64 -2.25 -20.70
C TYR A 780 24.98 -0.86 -20.82
N LEU A 781 23.65 -0.79 -20.99
CA LEU A 781 22.94 0.50 -20.88
C LEU A 781 22.36 0.65 -19.45
N PRO A 782 22.09 1.88 -18.98
CA PRO A 782 21.70 2.17 -17.58
C PRO A 782 20.31 1.63 -17.19
N LYS A 783 20.07 1.37 -15.89
CA LYS A 783 18.86 0.71 -15.32
C LYS A 783 17.50 1.31 -15.77
N ASP A 784 17.44 2.58 -16.15
CA ASP A 784 16.25 3.25 -16.67
C ASP A 784 16.34 3.46 -18.21
N TYR A 785 15.87 2.45 -18.95
CA TYR A 785 16.20 2.22 -20.37
C TYR A 785 15.37 2.96 -21.42
N GLY A 786 14.37 3.75 -21.03
CA GLY A 786 13.37 4.30 -21.95
C GLY A 786 13.85 5.35 -22.95
N GLN A 787 15.02 5.97 -22.75
CA GLN A 787 15.43 7.15 -23.53
C GLN A 787 16.75 6.99 -24.31
N THR A 788 17.52 5.94 -24.01
CA THR A 788 18.88 5.75 -24.54
C THR A 788 18.88 4.92 -25.83
N LEU A 789 17.92 4.01 -25.99
CA LEU A 789 17.85 3.05 -27.09
C LEU A 789 17.35 3.67 -28.41
N ASP A 790 16.49 4.68 -28.33
CA ASP A 790 15.88 5.40 -29.46
C ASP A 790 16.88 6.37 -30.06
N HIS A 791 17.72 7.00 -29.24
CA HIS A 791 18.77 7.87 -29.74
C HIS A 791 19.74 7.09 -30.63
N LEU A 792 20.11 5.86 -30.25
CA LEU A 792 20.99 4.98 -31.05
C LEU A 792 20.33 4.50 -32.36
N ARG A 793 19.00 4.33 -32.40
CA ARG A 793 18.26 3.94 -33.62
C ARG A 793 18.06 5.09 -34.59
N ALA A 794 17.74 6.29 -34.08
CA ALA A 794 17.68 7.49 -34.88
C ALA A 794 19.06 7.83 -35.49
N ILE A 795 20.15 7.57 -34.74
CA ILE A 795 21.54 7.68 -35.21
C ILE A 795 21.80 6.77 -36.42
N ARG A 796 21.33 5.52 -36.40
CA ARG A 796 21.57 4.55 -37.49
C ARG A 796 20.79 4.90 -38.77
N GLN A 797 19.58 5.43 -38.63
CA GLN A 797 18.75 5.86 -39.76
C GLN A 797 19.27 7.15 -40.41
N LEU A 798 19.73 8.13 -39.62
CA LEU A 798 20.23 9.42 -40.12
C LEU A 798 21.68 9.35 -40.66
N ALA A 799 22.53 8.49 -40.10
CA ALA A 799 23.93 8.30 -40.55
C ALA A 799 24.05 7.71 -41.96
N SER A 800 22.98 7.13 -42.51
CA SER A 800 22.96 6.58 -43.87
C SER A 800 22.99 7.63 -45.00
N SER A 801 22.98 8.94 -44.68
CA SER A 801 22.66 9.99 -45.66
C SER A 801 23.75 11.01 -46.06
N SER A 802 24.93 11.10 -45.42
CA SER A 802 26.11 11.80 -46.01
C SER A 802 27.43 11.65 -45.23
N ARG A 803 28.54 11.50 -45.96
CA ARG A 803 29.90 11.15 -45.48
C ARG A 803 30.68 12.23 -44.70
N THR A 804 30.15 13.45 -44.58
CA THR A 804 30.89 14.60 -43.98
C THR A 804 30.19 15.24 -42.78
N GLY A 805 28.91 14.90 -42.53
CA GLY A 805 28.23 15.19 -41.26
C GLY A 805 28.62 14.23 -40.13
N GLU A 806 29.23 13.09 -40.46
CA GLU A 806 29.57 11.98 -39.54
C GLU A 806 30.50 12.41 -38.39
N LEU A 807 31.55 13.16 -38.65
CA LEU A 807 32.60 13.43 -37.65
C LEU A 807 32.19 14.45 -36.56
N TYR A 808 31.49 15.51 -36.95
CA TYR A 808 31.06 16.55 -36.00
C TYR A 808 29.85 16.13 -35.17
N ALA A 809 28.93 15.38 -35.77
CA ALA A 809 27.84 14.72 -35.06
C ALA A 809 28.42 13.71 -34.04
N GLN A 810 29.23 12.75 -34.48
CA GLN A 810 29.78 11.71 -33.60
C GLN A 810 30.53 12.28 -32.39
N GLN A 811 31.35 13.32 -32.59
CA GLN A 811 32.07 13.97 -31.49
C GLN A 811 31.12 14.69 -30.52
N TYR A 812 30.17 15.47 -31.04
CA TYR A 812 29.18 16.16 -30.23
C TYR A 812 28.34 15.18 -29.37
N TYR A 813 27.97 14.04 -29.94
CA TYR A 813 27.13 13.03 -29.28
C TYR A 813 27.87 12.20 -28.24
N LEU A 814 29.14 11.85 -28.48
CA LEU A 814 30.01 11.21 -27.48
C LEU A 814 30.12 12.06 -26.20
N TYR A 815 30.23 13.37 -26.38
CA TYR A 815 30.40 14.31 -25.29
C TYR A 815 29.11 14.59 -24.51
N SER A 816 27.94 14.59 -25.16
CA SER A 816 26.65 14.67 -24.47
C SER A 816 26.27 13.39 -23.71
N GLY A 817 26.62 12.21 -24.23
CA GLY A 817 26.39 10.93 -23.55
C GLY A 817 27.20 10.82 -22.26
N GLU A 818 28.46 11.25 -22.30
CA GLU A 818 29.34 11.22 -21.12
C GLU A 818 28.92 12.23 -20.04
N LEU A 819 28.42 13.41 -20.45
CA LEU A 819 27.85 14.38 -19.52
C LEU A 819 26.61 13.81 -18.80
N LEU A 820 25.70 13.16 -19.52
CA LEU A 820 24.52 12.52 -18.94
C LEU A 820 24.91 11.34 -18.02
N ARG A 821 25.96 10.58 -18.36
CA ARG A 821 26.53 9.52 -17.51
C ARG A 821 27.03 10.09 -16.16
N ILE A 822 27.77 11.19 -16.20
CA ILE A 822 28.28 11.88 -15.01
C ILE A 822 27.14 12.42 -14.14
N LEU A 823 26.09 12.96 -14.75
CA LEU A 823 24.94 13.51 -14.02
C LEU A 823 24.05 12.42 -13.41
N SER A 824 23.84 11.32 -14.13
CA SER A 824 23.08 10.14 -13.65
C SER A 824 23.77 9.48 -12.45
N ALA A 825 25.10 9.33 -12.49
CA ALA A 825 25.87 8.79 -11.37
C ALA A 825 25.81 9.65 -10.09
N LYS A 826 25.30 10.89 -10.16
CA LYS A 826 25.19 11.80 -9.01
C LYS A 826 23.76 11.98 -8.49
N GLY A 827 22.75 11.33 -9.08
CA GLY A 827 21.38 11.28 -8.55
C GLY A 827 20.66 12.64 -8.45
N ASN A 828 21.01 13.63 -9.27
CA ASN A 828 20.38 14.96 -9.22
C ASN A 828 19.41 15.17 -10.39
N GLU A 829 18.14 14.83 -10.18
CA GLU A 829 17.07 14.89 -11.19
C GLU A 829 16.90 16.29 -11.81
N LYS A 830 17.05 17.36 -11.02
CA LYS A 830 16.86 18.74 -11.50
C LYS A 830 17.94 19.20 -12.48
N LEU A 831 19.19 18.75 -12.26
CA LEU A 831 20.30 18.99 -13.19
C LEU A 831 20.23 18.09 -14.42
N TRP A 832 19.67 16.88 -14.26
CA TRP A 832 19.42 15.97 -15.36
C TRP A 832 18.37 16.54 -16.34
N ASP A 833 17.25 17.06 -15.84
CA ASP A 833 16.21 17.70 -16.67
C ASP A 833 16.72 18.94 -17.43
N GLU A 834 17.52 19.79 -16.79
CA GLU A 834 18.15 20.97 -17.42
C GLU A 834 19.17 20.57 -18.50
N ALA A 835 19.99 19.53 -18.24
CA ALA A 835 20.93 18.99 -19.22
C ALA A 835 20.22 18.35 -20.41
N VAL A 836 19.16 17.58 -20.16
CA VAL A 836 18.30 16.98 -21.19
C VAL A 836 17.61 18.06 -22.02
N TYR A 837 17.11 19.13 -21.39
CA TYR A 837 16.51 20.27 -22.10
C TYR A 837 17.50 20.97 -23.04
N LEU A 838 18.72 21.23 -22.58
CA LEU A 838 19.79 21.84 -23.39
C LEU A 838 20.19 20.91 -24.54
N ILE A 839 20.46 19.63 -24.26
CA ILE A 839 20.83 18.62 -25.28
C ILE A 839 19.73 18.47 -26.34
N ALA A 840 18.45 18.43 -25.94
CA ALA A 840 17.30 18.33 -26.85
C ALA A 840 17.12 19.58 -27.73
N ARG A 841 17.41 20.78 -27.23
CA ARG A 841 17.37 21.99 -28.05
C ARG A 841 18.53 22.05 -29.04
N MET A 842 19.70 21.56 -28.64
CA MET A 842 20.88 21.49 -29.50
C MET A 842 20.73 20.47 -30.63
N GLY A 843 20.06 19.33 -30.38
CA GLY A 843 19.68 18.38 -31.43
C GLY A 843 18.79 19.01 -32.50
N ARG A 844 17.88 19.92 -32.11
CA ARG A 844 17.05 20.70 -33.05
C ARG A 844 17.85 21.71 -33.88
N ALA A 845 18.88 22.33 -33.30
CA ALA A 845 19.78 23.24 -34.03
C ALA A 845 20.70 22.49 -35.01
N ALA A 846 21.13 21.26 -34.67
CA ALA A 846 21.91 20.40 -35.55
C ALA A 846 21.08 19.83 -36.73
N GLY A 847 19.75 19.81 -36.65
CA GLY A 847 18.87 19.43 -37.75
C GLY A 847 18.56 20.56 -38.75
N THR A 848 19.03 21.78 -38.50
CA THR A 848 18.70 22.99 -39.29
C THR A 848 19.94 23.63 -39.92
N TYR A 849 20.86 22.80 -40.42
CA TYR A 849 21.96 23.29 -41.25
C TYR A 849 21.41 23.82 -42.58
N VAL A 850 21.45 25.14 -42.76
CA VAL A 850 21.20 25.79 -44.05
C VAL A 850 22.53 25.94 -44.76
N ARG A 851 22.60 25.50 -46.01
CA ARG A 851 23.76 25.68 -46.87
C ARG A 851 23.74 27.11 -47.43
N ASP A 852 24.72 27.92 -47.04
CA ASP A 852 24.95 29.24 -47.65
C ASP A 852 26.32 29.21 -48.36
N GLY A 853 26.28 28.97 -49.67
CA GLY A 853 27.46 28.70 -50.49
C GLY A 853 28.22 27.42 -50.11
N ASP A 854 29.55 27.53 -49.98
CA ASP A 854 30.46 26.45 -49.57
C ASP A 854 30.65 26.34 -48.05
N SER A 855 29.86 27.08 -47.26
CA SER A 855 29.93 27.09 -45.81
C SER A 855 28.61 26.67 -45.16
N TRP A 856 28.72 25.89 -44.09
CA TRP A 856 27.59 25.50 -43.26
C TRP A 856 27.55 26.42 -42.03
N THR A 857 26.46 27.17 -41.83
CA THR A 857 26.29 28.05 -40.68
C THR A 857 25.18 27.54 -39.75
N THR A 858 25.43 27.55 -38.44
CA THR A 858 24.45 27.21 -37.39
C THR A 858 23.53 28.39 -37.09
N PRO A 859 22.24 28.17 -36.76
CA PRO A 859 21.43 29.20 -36.11
C PRO A 859 22.08 29.60 -34.77
N PRO A 860 22.24 30.89 -34.45
CA PRO A 860 22.79 31.31 -33.17
C PRO A 860 21.84 30.96 -32.02
N PHE A 861 22.40 30.48 -30.89
CA PHE A 861 21.67 30.33 -29.63
C PHE A 861 21.08 31.67 -29.17
N SER A 862 19.91 31.64 -28.54
CA SER A 862 19.33 32.87 -27.98
C SER A 862 20.10 33.28 -26.71
N ALA A 863 20.06 34.56 -26.35
CA ALA A 863 20.66 35.06 -25.11
C ALA A 863 20.14 34.31 -23.85
N THR A 864 18.90 33.82 -23.91
CA THR A 864 18.27 33.01 -22.86
C THR A 864 18.95 31.64 -22.70
N ASP A 865 19.36 31.01 -23.79
CA ASP A 865 20.02 29.69 -23.77
C ASP A 865 21.40 29.76 -23.15
N TRP A 866 22.15 30.78 -23.55
CA TRP A 866 23.45 31.08 -22.97
C TRP A 866 23.33 31.37 -21.47
N THR A 867 22.27 32.05 -21.06
CA THR A 867 22.01 32.35 -19.65
C THR A 867 21.71 31.08 -18.86
N ARG A 868 20.91 30.15 -19.40
CA ARG A 868 20.62 28.86 -18.77
C ARG A 868 21.85 27.94 -18.70
N GLY A 869 22.61 27.82 -19.80
CA GLY A 869 23.85 27.04 -19.82
C GLY A 869 24.89 27.55 -18.82
N ARG A 870 24.98 28.87 -18.65
CA ARG A 870 25.83 29.49 -17.62
C ARG A 870 25.34 29.23 -16.20
N ALA A 871 24.03 29.27 -15.97
CA ALA A 871 23.45 28.93 -14.67
C ALA A 871 23.74 27.47 -14.30
N MET A 872 23.61 26.54 -15.26
CA MET A 872 23.95 25.13 -15.11
C MET A 872 25.43 24.94 -14.76
N LEU A 873 26.36 25.53 -15.53
CA LEU A 873 27.80 25.46 -15.25
C LEU A 873 28.16 26.03 -13.87
N SER A 874 27.51 27.12 -13.47
CA SER A 874 27.70 27.72 -12.14
C SER A 874 27.22 26.79 -11.02
N GLN A 875 26.09 26.11 -11.19
CA GLN A 875 25.56 25.16 -10.21
C GLN A 875 26.44 23.91 -10.11
N LEU A 876 26.90 23.38 -11.23
CA LEU A 876 27.87 22.27 -11.29
C LEU A 876 29.18 22.63 -10.58
N ASN A 877 29.68 23.85 -10.78
CA ASN A 877 30.90 24.31 -10.11
C ASN A 877 30.72 24.45 -8.60
N ALA A 878 29.56 24.95 -8.13
CA ALA A 878 29.26 25.08 -6.71
C ALA A 878 29.16 23.73 -6.00
N GLN A 879 28.64 22.70 -6.67
CA GLN A 879 28.37 21.39 -6.09
C GLN A 879 29.52 20.39 -6.20
N THR A 880 30.52 20.65 -7.07
CA THR A 880 31.65 19.71 -7.21
C THR A 880 32.65 19.87 -6.06
N LYS A 881 33.11 18.75 -5.46
CA LYS A 881 34.17 18.74 -4.43
C LYS A 881 35.58 18.58 -5.02
N SER A 882 35.70 18.33 -6.32
CA SER A 882 37.00 18.15 -7.00
C SER A 882 37.62 19.51 -7.35
N ALA A 883 38.80 19.79 -6.77
CA ALA A 883 39.54 21.03 -7.02
C ALA A 883 39.92 21.21 -8.51
N GLY A 884 40.31 20.12 -9.18
CA GLY A 884 40.63 20.15 -10.62
C GLY A 884 39.41 20.46 -11.49
N LEU A 885 38.25 19.87 -11.15
CA LEU A 885 37.01 20.11 -11.87
C LEU A 885 36.48 21.54 -11.64
N ARG A 886 36.71 22.13 -10.45
CA ARG A 886 36.34 23.54 -10.19
C ARG A 886 37.11 24.52 -11.06
N VAL A 887 38.41 24.29 -11.24
CA VAL A 887 39.26 25.11 -12.10
C VAL A 887 38.80 25.02 -13.56
N LEU A 888 38.50 23.80 -14.03
CA LEU A 888 37.99 23.56 -15.38
C LEU A 888 36.62 24.23 -15.60
N LEU A 889 35.65 24.01 -14.69
CA LEU A 889 34.30 24.57 -14.80
C LEU A 889 34.28 26.11 -14.69
N ALA A 890 35.18 26.69 -13.89
CA ALA A 890 35.35 28.14 -13.81
C ALA A 890 35.95 28.74 -15.10
N ASP A 891 36.96 28.08 -15.68
CA ASP A 891 37.55 28.46 -16.97
C ASP A 891 36.51 28.37 -18.10
N LEU A 892 35.70 27.32 -18.11
CA LEU A 892 34.59 27.11 -19.06
C LEU A 892 33.47 28.14 -18.90
N TYR A 893 33.09 28.47 -17.67
CA TYR A 893 32.13 29.55 -17.40
C TYR A 893 32.65 30.89 -17.92
N ASN A 894 33.94 31.19 -17.74
CA ASN A 894 34.57 32.41 -18.25
C ASN A 894 34.65 32.40 -19.80
N LYS A 895 35.06 31.29 -20.42
CA LYS A 895 35.08 31.12 -21.89
C LYS A 895 33.69 31.21 -22.50
N SER A 896 32.64 30.79 -21.79
CA SER A 896 31.25 30.94 -22.25
C SER A 896 30.77 32.40 -22.34
N LYS A 897 31.45 33.33 -21.64
CA LYS A 897 31.21 34.77 -21.77
C LYS A 897 31.90 35.36 -23.01
N GLU A 898 33.02 34.78 -23.44
CA GLU A 898 33.75 35.17 -24.66
C GLU A 898 33.16 34.54 -25.93
N ALA A 899 32.43 33.43 -25.80
CA ALA A 899 31.94 32.58 -26.89
C ALA A 899 30.71 33.10 -27.68
N GLU A 900 30.23 34.33 -27.45
CA GLU A 900 29.19 34.95 -28.31
C GLU A 900 29.57 34.98 -29.81
N LYS A 901 30.84 34.71 -30.16
CA LYS A 901 31.36 34.70 -31.53
C LYS A 901 31.96 33.36 -32.03
N LYS A 902 31.89 32.25 -31.26
CA LYS A 902 32.36 30.91 -31.69
C LYS A 902 31.37 29.81 -31.29
N SER A 903 31.26 28.75 -32.11
CA SER A 903 30.26 27.70 -31.92
C SER A 903 30.44 26.93 -30.60
N PHE A 904 29.34 26.77 -29.86
CA PHE A 904 29.27 26.06 -28.57
C PHE A 904 29.77 24.60 -28.63
N GLY A 905 29.85 23.99 -29.82
CA GLY A 905 30.47 22.68 -30.03
C GLY A 905 31.97 22.61 -29.70
N ALA A 906 32.69 23.74 -29.79
CA ALA A 906 34.09 23.82 -29.34
C ALA A 906 34.21 23.86 -27.80
N LEU A 907 33.20 24.43 -27.12
CA LEU A 907 33.12 24.47 -25.66
C LEU A 907 32.89 23.07 -25.08
N LEU A 908 31.94 22.30 -25.63
CA LEU A 908 31.68 20.91 -25.25
C LEU A 908 32.90 19.99 -25.42
N ARG A 909 33.65 20.17 -26.50
CA ARG A 909 34.90 19.43 -26.74
C ARG A 909 35.96 19.70 -25.66
N THR A 910 35.94 20.89 -25.05
CA THR A 910 36.83 21.28 -23.94
C THR A 910 36.28 20.84 -22.57
N ILE A 911 34.98 20.57 -22.46
CA ILE A 911 34.35 20.07 -21.22
C ILE A 911 34.70 18.59 -21.00
N VAL A 912 34.79 17.81 -22.07
CA VAL A 912 34.94 16.36 -21.97
C VAL A 912 36.39 15.88 -22.11
N ASN A 913 37.24 16.62 -22.84
CA ASN A 913 38.69 16.46 -22.72
C ASN A 913 39.16 17.02 -21.38
#